data_AF-A0A443HQZ3-F1
#
_entry.id   AF-A0A443HQZ3-F1
#
_cell.length_a   1.000
_cell.length_b   1.000
_cell.length_c   1.000
_cell.angle_alpha   90.00
_cell.angle_beta   90.00
_cell.angle_gamma   90.00
#
_symmetry.space_group_name_H-M   'P 1'
#
loop_
_entity.id
_entity.type
_entity.pdbx_description
1 polymer ?
#
loop_
_entity_poly.entity_id
_entity_poly.type
_entity_poly.pdbx_seq_one_letter_code
_entity_poly.pdbx_strand_id
1 'polypeptide(L)'
;MKFLTAVALGAAASTTALGAVLPQQQHPLAGAPVEHQVSPTAEKYLIELAPYETRWVTEEEKWALKLDGVNFIDVTAEITSPSHARFHTYNTVRYPSKMAHETTVKPLTKNLSKKHMKRNLEHFTSFHTRYYKSETGIQSATWLYGQVEQIIKESGAADYGATVEKFSHPWGQFSIIARIPGQSNHTVVLGAHQDSINLFLPSILAAPGADDDGSGTVTILEALRVLLQSEDVSHGNATNTVEFHWYSAEEGGLLGSQAIFSQYSKDRRNVKAMLQQDMTGYVQDTLDKGLKESVGVIVDYVDKGLTEFIKEVITTYCDIAFVETKCGYACSDHASASRYGYPSAFVIESEFENSDKKIHSTEDKIKYLSFDHMLQHAKMSLSFAYELAFAPLLLLGKHIPHTTHYQHSYIHTVKMDLSVPYAKELNIASLVVQRAALLTKTVLEAVDKGALDKHDSTPVTIADFAAQALIISALHQTFPDDKFVGEESAQSLRDDAELLDRVWGLVSTTRLDDPQIESLLAAPETKDEMLDLIDLGGNGDGGRSGRIWVLDPVDGTATFMNGQQYAVCLALVEDGEQKLGVLGCPNLNLEKGQIFEDVVDKDGYGLMISAIAGHGATVRPMGRGALLPAKRLEKLPPVSSTSELRFVDCLTANSSDCEKHKQVITRLGAPWPPTTNLWSAQMRYIAIAVGGCNAMIKIPRKKGYRSNLWDHAGGMLIVEEIGAKITDLDGASVDCGLGRTIAGCYGMVVAPESIHGKLLEAVQQYLKEVDC
;
A
#
# COMPACT_ATOMS: atom_id res chain seq x y z
N MET A 1 -32.14 24.87 43.75
CA MET A 1 -31.22 25.76 43.01
C MET A 1 -30.44 26.56 44.05
N LYS A 2 -29.14 26.82 43.99
CA LYS A 2 -27.95 26.36 43.25
C LYS A 2 -26.83 27.29 43.79
N PHE A 3 -25.57 26.82 43.85
CA PHE A 3 -24.35 27.60 44.17
C PHE A 3 -24.14 28.05 45.63
N LEU A 4 -22.93 28.20 46.19
CA LEU A 4 -21.58 27.60 46.04
C LEU A 4 -20.71 28.30 47.11
N THR A 5 -19.77 27.57 47.72
CA THR A 5 -18.45 27.98 48.29
C THR A 5 -18.25 29.25 49.12
N ALA A 6 -17.65 29.07 50.31
CA ALA A 6 -16.25 29.41 50.67
C ALA A 6 -16.04 29.01 52.16
N VAL A 7 -14.90 28.56 52.70
CA VAL A 7 -13.63 29.25 53.08
C VAL A 7 -12.79 28.17 53.84
N ALA A 8 -11.47 28.02 53.68
CA ALA A 8 -10.35 28.46 54.57
C ALA A 8 -9.24 27.35 54.55
N LEU A 9 -7.93 27.47 54.84
CA LEU A 9 -7.03 28.50 55.40
C LEU A 9 -5.56 27.99 55.35
N GLY A 10 -4.56 28.90 55.30
CA GLY A 10 -3.17 28.75 55.80
C GLY A 10 -2.06 29.00 54.75
N ALA A 11 -1.42 30.18 54.60
CA ALA A 11 -0.43 30.90 55.45
C ALA A 11 0.93 30.18 55.56
N ALA A 12 2.15 30.74 55.45
CA ALA A 12 2.76 32.06 55.19
C ALA A 12 4.25 31.80 54.79
N ALA A 13 5.00 32.67 54.12
CA ALA A 13 5.74 33.78 54.74
C ALA A 13 6.45 34.68 53.70
N SER A 14 6.59 35.94 54.09
CA SER A 14 6.91 37.12 53.30
C SER A 14 8.40 37.51 53.38
N THR A 15 8.92 38.21 52.37
CA THR A 15 9.83 39.35 52.58
C THR A 15 9.53 40.48 51.58
N THR A 16 9.29 41.66 52.15
CA THR A 16 9.17 43.00 51.55
C THR A 16 10.59 43.54 51.24
N ALA A 17 10.90 44.57 50.45
CA ALA A 17 10.25 45.79 49.95
C ALA A 17 11.06 46.22 48.68
N LEU A 18 10.66 47.11 47.76
CA LEU A 18 10.22 48.51 47.90
C LEU A 18 9.61 48.94 46.56
N GLY A 19 8.53 49.73 46.61
CA GLY A 19 7.89 50.31 45.44
C GLY A 19 8.44 51.68 45.03
N ALA A 20 8.23 52.02 43.76
CA ALA A 20 7.99 53.38 43.29
C ALA A 20 7.08 53.30 42.04
N VAL A 21 6.15 54.25 41.94
CA VAL A 21 4.92 54.19 41.16
C VAL A 21 4.90 55.34 40.13
N LEU A 22 4.55 54.99 38.88
CA LEU A 22 3.97 55.79 37.77
C LEU A 22 4.85 56.83 37.04
N PRO A 23 4.44 57.32 35.84
CA PRO A 23 3.76 56.67 34.69
C PRO A 23 4.40 57.10 33.34
N GLN A 24 4.44 56.27 32.28
CA GLN A 24 4.49 56.86 30.91
C GLN A 24 4.22 55.89 29.74
N GLN A 25 3.22 56.28 28.95
CA GLN A 25 3.16 56.34 27.48
C GLN A 25 3.56 55.11 26.64
N GLN A 26 2.57 54.62 25.90
CA GLN A 26 2.71 53.79 24.71
C GLN A 26 3.64 54.45 23.67
N HIS A 27 4.66 53.71 23.20
CA HIS A 27 4.94 53.47 21.78
C HIS A 27 5.94 52.29 21.64
N PRO A 28 5.88 51.52 20.54
CA PRO A 28 6.47 50.19 20.44
C PRO A 28 7.94 50.23 20.03
N LEU A 29 8.78 49.42 20.68
CA LEU A 29 10.16 49.17 20.26
C LEU A 29 10.34 47.66 20.02
N ALA A 30 10.66 47.34 18.77
CA ALA A 30 11.19 46.06 18.36
C ALA A 30 12.51 45.76 19.10
N GLY A 31 12.70 44.52 19.54
CA GLY A 31 13.95 44.07 20.16
C GLY A 31 13.95 42.61 20.59
N ALA A 32 14.71 41.82 19.84
CA ALA A 32 15.40 40.55 20.14
C ALA A 32 14.58 39.28 20.51
N PRO A 33 14.85 38.13 19.86
CA PRO A 33 14.35 36.83 20.33
C PRO A 33 15.03 36.47 21.64
N VAL A 34 14.23 36.06 22.62
CA VAL A 34 14.71 35.36 23.81
C VAL A 34 15.16 33.97 23.35
N GLU A 35 16.47 33.76 23.24
CA GLU A 35 17.05 32.43 23.20
C GLU A 35 16.70 31.70 24.51
N HIS A 36 15.73 30.79 24.45
CA HIS A 36 15.67 29.71 25.42
C HIS A 36 16.93 28.87 25.22
N GLN A 37 17.88 28.97 26.16
CA GLN A 37 18.98 28.03 26.27
C GLN A 37 18.41 26.63 26.50
N VAL A 38 18.29 25.86 25.41
CA VAL A 38 17.98 24.44 25.45
C VAL A 38 19.21 23.71 26.01
N SER A 39 19.00 22.96 27.09
CA SER A 39 20.01 22.05 27.65
C SER A 39 20.50 21.08 26.57
N PRO A 40 21.81 20.93 26.35
CA PRO A 40 22.34 20.07 25.30
C PRO A 40 22.40 18.62 25.79
N THR A 41 21.26 17.93 25.84
CA THR A 41 21.08 16.45 25.75
C THR A 41 19.63 16.07 26.08
N ALA A 42 18.63 16.57 25.33
CA ALA A 42 17.33 15.90 25.32
C ALA A 42 17.43 14.71 24.36
N GLU A 43 17.25 13.49 24.86
CA GLU A 43 17.17 12.30 24.02
C GLU A 43 15.98 12.46 23.07
N LYS A 44 16.27 12.41 21.76
CA LYS A 44 15.25 12.57 20.72
C LYS A 44 14.89 11.20 20.17
N TYR A 45 13.60 11.03 19.86
CA TYR A 45 13.01 9.84 19.30
C TYR A 45 12.54 10.16 17.87
N LEU A 46 12.76 9.24 16.92
CA LEU A 46 12.14 9.34 15.61
C LEU A 46 10.80 8.62 15.66
N ILE A 47 9.71 9.35 15.43
CA ILE A 47 8.38 8.78 15.29
C ILE A 47 7.91 8.84 13.84
N GLU A 48 7.02 7.94 13.47
CA GLU A 48 6.31 7.93 12.19
C GLU A 48 4.81 8.15 12.45
N LEU A 49 4.24 9.22 11.88
CA LEU A 49 2.87 9.73 12.12
C LEU A 49 1.86 9.27 11.07
N ALA A 50 2.34 8.97 9.87
CA ALA A 50 1.64 8.37 8.75
C ALA A 50 2.69 7.58 7.95
N PRO A 51 2.30 6.66 7.04
CA PRO A 51 3.28 5.93 6.24
C PRO A 51 4.33 6.87 5.64
N TYR A 52 5.59 6.69 6.04
CA TYR A 52 6.75 7.47 5.60
C TYR A 52 6.84 8.94 6.07
N GLU A 53 5.89 9.42 6.88
CA GLU A 53 5.95 10.73 7.51
C GLU A 53 6.63 10.61 8.88
N THR A 54 7.92 10.96 8.95
CA THR A 54 8.70 10.87 10.20
C THR A 54 9.04 12.22 10.80
N ARG A 55 9.09 12.29 12.12
CA ARG A 55 9.43 13.49 12.89
C ARG A 55 10.32 13.13 14.08
N TRP A 56 11.40 13.88 14.26
CA TRP A 56 12.16 13.84 15.50
C TRP A 56 11.42 14.60 16.59
N VAL A 57 11.18 13.94 17.72
CA VAL A 57 10.43 14.47 18.85
C VAL A 57 11.18 14.20 20.16
N THR A 58 11.00 15.03 21.17
CA THR A 58 11.40 14.69 22.54
C THR A 58 10.40 13.72 23.18
N GLU A 59 10.73 13.16 24.35
CA GLU A 59 9.79 12.32 25.10
C GLU A 59 8.52 13.10 25.45
N GLU A 60 8.65 14.39 25.81
CA GLU A 60 7.51 15.27 26.10
C GLU A 60 6.63 15.50 24.87
N GLU A 61 7.20 15.63 23.68
CA GLU A 61 6.45 15.78 22.43
C GLU A 61 5.71 14.48 22.06
N LYS A 62 6.27 13.29 22.33
CA LYS A 62 5.52 12.02 22.18
C LYS A 62 4.28 12.00 23.08
N TRP A 63 4.42 12.47 24.32
CA TRP A 63 3.29 12.54 25.26
C TRP A 63 2.25 13.55 24.84
N ALA A 64 2.66 14.71 24.31
CA ALA A 64 1.74 15.69 23.75
C ALA A 64 0.91 15.09 22.60
N LEU A 65 1.55 14.34 21.69
CA LEU A 65 0.86 13.67 20.59
C LEU A 65 -0.15 12.63 21.08
N LYS A 66 0.21 11.79 22.06
CA LYS A 66 -0.74 10.84 22.68
C LYS A 66 -1.92 11.55 23.35
N LEU A 67 -1.67 12.67 24.04
CA LEU A 67 -2.73 13.49 24.66
C LEU A 67 -3.67 14.10 23.63
N ASP A 68 -3.15 14.46 22.44
CA ASP A 68 -3.92 14.99 21.32
C ASP A 68 -4.62 13.87 20.50
N GLY A 69 -4.50 12.60 20.91
CA GLY A 69 -5.08 11.45 20.23
C GLY A 69 -4.38 11.10 18.91
N VAL A 70 -3.13 11.51 18.74
CA VAL A 70 -2.32 11.23 17.56
C VAL A 70 -1.54 9.94 17.77
N ASN A 71 -1.85 8.93 16.95
CA ASN A 71 -1.15 7.66 16.92
C ASN A 71 0.19 7.79 16.19
N PHE A 72 1.19 7.03 16.64
CA PHE A 72 2.51 7.01 16.03
C PHE A 72 3.23 5.68 16.29
N ILE A 73 4.18 5.35 15.42
CA ILE A 73 5.17 4.29 15.66
C ILE A 73 6.49 4.94 16.05
N ASP A 74 7.11 4.51 17.15
CA ASP A 74 8.48 4.93 17.46
C ASP A 74 9.48 4.05 16.70
N VAL A 75 10.15 4.63 15.72
CA VAL A 75 11.08 3.98 14.79
C VAL A 75 12.54 4.33 15.10
N THR A 76 12.82 4.86 16.30
CA THR A 76 14.17 5.30 16.72
C THR A 76 15.20 4.17 16.61
N ALA A 77 14.80 2.95 16.96
CA ALA A 77 15.65 1.76 16.88
C ALA A 77 16.03 1.36 15.43
N GLU A 78 15.24 1.77 14.43
CA GLU A 78 15.47 1.42 13.02
C GLU A 78 16.63 2.22 12.40
N ILE A 79 16.88 3.45 12.87
CA ILE A 79 18.01 4.28 12.39
C ILE A 79 19.35 3.81 12.96
N THR A 80 19.35 3.33 14.21
CA THR A 80 20.58 2.99 14.93
C THR A 80 21.13 1.59 14.58
N SER A 81 20.38 0.80 13.81
CA SER A 81 20.79 -0.52 13.36
C SER A 81 21.35 -0.46 11.92
N PRO A 82 22.61 -0.90 11.65
CA PRO A 82 23.22 -0.86 10.32
C PRO A 82 22.56 -1.78 9.27
N SER A 83 21.53 -2.53 9.66
CA SER A 83 20.73 -3.36 8.75
C SER A 83 19.47 -2.59 8.35
N HIS A 84 19.57 -1.75 7.32
CA HIS A 84 18.38 -1.23 6.65
C HIS A 84 17.45 -2.39 6.31
N ALA A 85 16.16 -2.24 6.65
CA ALA A 85 15.11 -3.13 6.23
C ALA A 85 15.08 -3.17 4.69
N ARG A 86 15.69 -4.23 4.15
CA ARG A 86 15.58 -4.61 2.75
C ARG A 86 14.11 -4.96 2.50
N PHE A 87 13.53 -4.41 1.43
CA PHE A 87 12.31 -4.86 0.74
C PHE A 87 11.57 -6.02 1.42
N HIS A 88 10.55 -5.70 2.22
CA HIS A 88 9.65 -6.73 2.73
C HIS A 88 8.53 -6.95 1.71
N THR A 89 8.66 -8.01 0.92
CA THR A 89 7.60 -8.49 0.04
C THR A 89 6.42 -8.93 0.88
N TYR A 90 5.25 -8.29 0.72
CA TYR A 90 4.00 -8.79 1.27
C TYR A 90 3.75 -10.21 0.77
N ASN A 91 3.75 -11.16 1.69
CA ASN A 91 3.40 -12.53 1.38
C ASN A 91 1.88 -12.63 1.29
N THR A 92 1.31 -12.60 0.08
CA THR A 92 -0.14 -12.83 -0.07
C THR A 92 -0.47 -14.27 0.34
N VAL A 93 -1.25 -14.41 1.41
CA VAL A 93 -1.74 -15.68 1.94
C VAL A 93 -3.18 -15.87 1.50
N ARG A 94 -3.54 -17.09 1.08
CA ARG A 94 -4.92 -17.44 0.77
C ARG A 94 -5.58 -18.07 1.99
N TYR A 95 -6.61 -17.41 2.52
CA TYR A 95 -7.43 -17.93 3.61
C TYR A 95 -8.65 -18.71 3.09
N PRO A 96 -9.15 -19.71 3.85
CA PRO A 96 -10.40 -20.38 3.51
C PRO A 96 -11.56 -19.40 3.44
N SER A 97 -12.42 -19.52 2.43
CA SER A 97 -13.62 -18.67 2.32
C SER A 97 -14.79 -19.14 3.19
N LYS A 98 -14.63 -20.28 3.88
CA LYS A 98 -15.62 -20.90 4.78
C LYS A 98 -14.90 -21.64 5.89
N MET A 99 -15.55 -21.73 7.05
CA MET A 99 -15.08 -22.47 8.21
C MET A 99 -15.16 -23.98 7.98
N ALA A 100 -14.04 -24.68 8.14
CA ALA A 100 -13.95 -26.12 7.86
C ALA A 100 -14.16 -26.98 9.11
N HIS A 101 -13.98 -26.41 10.30
CA HIS A 101 -13.91 -27.15 11.56
C HIS A 101 -15.07 -26.85 12.50
N GLU A 102 -16.20 -26.40 11.95
CA GLU A 102 -17.37 -25.93 12.71
C GLU A 102 -17.89 -26.96 13.72
N THR A 103 -17.91 -28.23 13.33
CA THR A 103 -18.35 -29.35 14.18
C THR A 103 -17.44 -29.60 15.38
N THR A 104 -16.17 -29.18 15.30
CA THR A 104 -15.19 -29.33 16.39
C THR A 104 -15.08 -28.06 17.23
N VAL A 105 -15.07 -26.90 16.58
CA VAL A 105 -14.90 -25.60 17.23
C VAL A 105 -16.14 -25.21 18.06
N LYS A 106 -17.36 -25.40 17.54
CA LYS A 106 -18.59 -25.03 18.28
C LYS A 106 -18.70 -25.72 19.65
N PRO A 107 -18.46 -27.03 19.80
CA PRO A 107 -18.37 -27.65 21.12
C PRO A 107 -17.26 -27.06 22.00
N LEU A 108 -16.08 -26.80 21.43
CA LEU A 108 -14.91 -26.31 22.17
C LEU A 108 -15.17 -24.90 22.76
N THR A 109 -15.85 -24.02 22.02
CA THR A 109 -16.23 -22.67 22.51
C THR A 109 -17.08 -22.69 23.78
N LYS A 110 -17.79 -23.78 24.07
CA LYS A 110 -18.60 -23.91 25.30
C LYS A 110 -17.73 -24.02 26.57
N ASN A 111 -16.45 -24.34 26.41
CA ASN A 111 -15.50 -24.43 27.51
C ASN A 111 -14.87 -23.07 27.87
N LEU A 112 -15.14 -22.01 27.10
CA LEU A 112 -14.76 -20.64 27.42
C LEU A 112 -15.52 -20.14 28.66
N SER A 113 -14.80 -19.44 29.55
CA SER A 113 -15.28 -19.09 30.88
C SER A 113 -15.14 -17.60 31.16
N LYS A 114 -16.28 -16.90 31.20
CA LYS A 114 -16.37 -15.53 31.71
C LYS A 114 -15.76 -15.37 33.11
N LYS A 115 -15.90 -16.40 33.95
CA LYS A 115 -15.37 -16.39 35.32
C LYS A 115 -13.84 -16.41 35.33
N HIS A 116 -13.20 -17.13 34.41
CA HIS A 116 -11.74 -17.13 34.30
C HIS A 116 -11.21 -15.80 33.80
N MET A 117 -11.78 -15.27 32.72
CA MET A 117 -11.42 -13.94 32.22
C MET A 117 -11.59 -12.89 33.32
N LYS A 118 -12.72 -12.89 34.03
CA LYS A 118 -12.98 -11.96 35.14
C LYS A 118 -11.96 -12.07 36.27
N ARG A 119 -11.68 -13.28 36.76
CA ARG A 119 -10.70 -13.49 37.83
C ARG A 119 -9.30 -13.02 37.44
N ASN A 120 -8.89 -13.35 36.22
CA ASN A 120 -7.57 -12.95 35.71
C ASN A 120 -7.49 -11.43 35.52
N LEU A 121 -8.56 -10.81 35.01
CA LEU A 121 -8.62 -9.36 34.85
C LEU A 121 -8.63 -8.62 36.19
N GLU A 122 -9.37 -9.11 37.19
CA GLU A 122 -9.36 -8.58 38.55
C GLU A 122 -7.95 -8.55 39.14
N HIS A 123 -7.15 -9.60 38.93
CA HIS A 123 -5.75 -9.60 39.35
C HIS A 123 -4.89 -8.66 38.48
N PHE A 124 -5.05 -8.71 37.16
CA PHE A 124 -4.22 -7.95 36.23
C PHE A 124 -4.40 -6.42 36.34
N THR A 125 -5.61 -5.99 36.70
CA THR A 125 -5.93 -4.58 36.99
C THR A 125 -5.62 -4.16 38.44
N SER A 126 -5.20 -5.11 39.29
CA SER A 126 -4.82 -4.82 40.69
C SER A 126 -3.41 -4.25 40.84
N PHE A 127 -2.56 -4.43 39.83
CA PHE A 127 -1.27 -3.73 39.75
C PHE A 127 -1.53 -2.23 39.61
N HIS A 128 -0.75 -1.40 40.31
CA HIS A 128 -0.94 0.07 40.32
C HIS A 128 -0.97 0.65 38.91
N THR A 129 -0.02 0.23 38.08
CA THR A 129 0.05 0.48 36.63
C THR A 129 0.82 -0.67 35.99
N ARG A 130 0.60 -0.93 34.70
CA ARG A 130 1.42 -1.86 33.93
C ARG A 130 2.35 -1.16 32.95
N TYR A 131 2.62 0.13 33.18
CA TYR A 131 3.52 0.95 32.38
C TYR A 131 4.86 0.24 32.19
N TYR A 132 5.32 0.17 30.95
CA TYR A 132 6.43 -0.70 30.54
C TYR A 132 7.79 -0.37 31.18
N LYS A 133 7.99 0.87 31.65
CA LYS A 133 9.19 1.28 32.42
C LYS A 133 9.03 1.14 33.95
N SER A 134 7.88 0.66 34.44
CA SER A 134 7.58 0.59 35.88
C SER A 134 7.87 -0.79 36.46
N GLU A 135 8.20 -0.83 37.75
CA GLU A 135 8.38 -2.07 38.50
C GLU A 135 7.10 -2.92 38.53
N THR A 136 5.93 -2.28 38.68
CA THR A 136 4.64 -2.97 38.65
C THR A 136 4.33 -3.53 37.25
N GLY A 137 4.83 -2.91 36.18
CA GLY A 137 4.79 -3.47 34.83
C GLY A 137 5.63 -4.74 34.65
N ILE A 138 6.80 -4.82 35.29
CA ILE A 138 7.63 -6.05 35.31
C ILE A 138 6.92 -7.15 36.12
N GLN A 139 6.31 -6.79 37.24
CA GLN A 139 5.57 -7.71 38.10
C GLN A 139 4.31 -8.26 37.39
N SER A 140 3.56 -7.41 36.68
CA SER A 140 2.39 -7.85 35.91
C SER A 140 2.78 -8.80 34.78
N ALA A 141 3.86 -8.51 34.06
CA ALA A 141 4.40 -9.40 33.02
C ALA A 141 4.87 -10.75 33.59
N THR A 142 5.51 -10.72 34.76
CA THR A 142 5.95 -11.94 35.47
C THR A 142 4.76 -12.79 35.91
N TRP A 143 3.70 -12.17 36.41
CA TRP A 143 2.48 -12.87 36.77
C TRP A 143 1.81 -13.49 35.54
N LEU A 144 1.66 -12.72 34.46
CA LEU A 144 1.01 -13.17 33.22
C LEU A 144 1.79 -14.34 32.60
N TYR A 145 3.12 -14.26 32.54
CA TYR A 145 3.98 -15.36 32.12
C TYR A 145 3.70 -16.64 32.92
N GLY A 146 3.55 -16.52 34.25
CA GLY A 146 3.22 -17.66 35.10
C GLY A 146 1.86 -18.28 34.78
N GLN A 147 0.85 -17.48 34.39
CA GLN A 147 -0.45 -18.00 33.95
C GLN A 147 -0.32 -18.78 32.63
N VAL A 148 0.43 -18.24 31.67
CA VAL A 148 0.66 -18.88 30.37
C VAL A 148 1.44 -20.19 30.54
N GLU A 149 2.52 -20.18 31.32
CA GLU A 149 3.33 -21.35 31.64
C GLU A 149 2.49 -22.45 32.32
N GLN A 150 1.63 -22.07 33.26
CA GLN A 150 0.72 -22.99 33.93
C GLN A 150 -0.27 -23.63 32.96
N ILE A 151 -0.87 -22.84 32.05
CA ILE A 151 -1.81 -23.36 31.04
C ILE A 151 -1.11 -24.39 30.13
N ILE A 152 0.08 -24.07 29.62
CA ILE A 152 0.84 -24.99 28.76
C ILE A 152 1.17 -26.28 29.52
N LYS A 153 1.65 -26.17 30.76
CA LYS A 153 2.00 -27.33 31.58
C LYS A 153 0.80 -28.21 31.91
N GLU A 154 -0.32 -27.62 32.35
CA GLU A 154 -1.52 -28.38 32.74
C GLU A 154 -2.21 -29.05 31.56
N SER A 155 -2.06 -28.51 30.35
CA SER A 155 -2.59 -29.13 29.12
C SER A 155 -1.80 -30.36 28.65
N GLY A 156 -0.58 -30.59 29.17
CA GLY A 156 0.34 -31.60 28.65
C GLY A 156 1.03 -31.22 27.34
N ALA A 157 0.71 -30.07 26.73
CA ALA A 157 1.29 -29.65 25.45
C ALA A 157 2.82 -29.44 25.50
N ALA A 158 3.37 -29.17 26.69
CA ALA A 158 4.82 -29.10 26.90
C ALA A 158 5.54 -30.40 26.51
N ASP A 159 4.91 -31.56 26.76
CA ASP A 159 5.47 -32.87 26.42
C ASP A 159 5.54 -33.09 24.90
N TYR A 160 4.82 -32.28 24.13
CA TYR A 160 4.78 -32.28 22.67
C TYR A 160 5.45 -31.05 22.05
N GLY A 161 6.23 -30.31 22.84
CA GLY A 161 7.09 -29.23 22.35
C GLY A 161 6.47 -27.84 22.37
N ALA A 162 5.31 -27.63 23.03
CA ALA A 162 4.83 -26.28 23.28
C ALA A 162 5.75 -25.53 24.27
N THR A 163 6.06 -24.27 23.97
CA THR A 163 6.97 -23.43 24.77
C THR A 163 6.33 -22.12 25.17
N VAL A 164 6.82 -21.52 26.25
CA VAL A 164 6.59 -20.11 26.61
C VAL A 164 7.94 -19.42 26.78
N GLU A 165 8.13 -18.31 26.09
CA GLU A 165 9.40 -17.59 26.01
C GLU A 165 9.21 -16.14 26.47
N LYS A 166 10.22 -15.62 27.19
CA LYS A 166 10.32 -14.19 27.51
C LYS A 166 11.17 -13.50 26.44
N PHE A 167 10.56 -12.63 25.65
CA PHE A 167 11.27 -11.75 24.74
C PHE A 167 11.72 -10.49 25.49
N SER A 168 13.03 -10.38 25.72
CA SER A 168 13.60 -9.33 26.57
C SER A 168 13.73 -8.01 25.85
N HIS A 169 13.45 -6.92 26.58
CA HIS A 169 13.54 -5.54 26.09
C HIS A 169 14.40 -4.67 27.02
N PRO A 170 15.01 -3.56 26.53
CA PRO A 170 15.89 -2.73 27.34
C PRO A 170 15.18 -1.95 28.46
N TRP A 171 13.85 -1.84 28.44
CA TRP A 171 13.05 -1.13 29.46
C TRP A 171 12.57 -2.02 30.62
N GLY A 172 12.94 -3.31 30.63
CA GLY A 172 12.68 -4.22 31.74
C GLY A 172 11.43 -5.09 31.57
N GLN A 173 10.26 -4.52 31.28
CA GLN A 173 9.07 -5.33 30.98
C GLN A 173 9.30 -6.13 29.68
N PHE A 174 9.15 -7.45 29.75
CA PHE A 174 9.37 -8.36 28.62
C PHE A 174 8.05 -8.70 27.92
N SER A 175 8.12 -9.02 26.62
CA SER A 175 6.96 -9.62 25.91
C SER A 175 6.94 -11.13 26.12
N ILE A 176 5.75 -11.73 26.05
CA ILE A 176 5.55 -13.17 26.24
C ILE A 176 5.14 -13.80 24.92
N ILE A 177 5.79 -14.90 24.53
CA ILE A 177 5.44 -15.67 23.33
C ILE A 177 5.17 -17.10 23.77
N ALA A 178 3.92 -17.55 23.72
CA ALA A 178 3.57 -18.95 23.79
C ALA A 178 3.54 -19.54 22.39
N ARG A 179 4.22 -20.66 22.16
CA ARG A 179 4.32 -21.33 20.86
C ARG A 179 3.82 -22.75 20.98
N ILE A 180 2.84 -23.11 20.16
CA ILE A 180 2.30 -24.45 20.01
C ILE A 180 2.75 -24.97 18.65
N PRO A 181 3.67 -25.96 18.58
CA PRO A 181 4.21 -26.43 17.32
C PRO A 181 3.12 -27.08 16.46
N GLY A 182 3.21 -26.85 15.15
CA GLY A 182 2.44 -27.59 14.14
C GLY A 182 3.40 -28.35 13.23
N GLN A 183 2.87 -28.99 12.20
CA GLN A 183 3.63 -29.83 11.26
C GLN A 183 4.45 -29.02 10.24
N SER A 184 4.13 -27.72 10.05
CA SER A 184 4.84 -26.82 9.16
C SER A 184 5.45 -25.63 9.91
N ASN A 185 6.31 -24.87 9.22
CA ASN A 185 6.90 -23.64 9.76
C ASN A 185 6.01 -22.40 9.58
N HIS A 186 4.78 -22.57 9.09
CA HIS A 186 3.81 -21.50 8.97
C HIS A 186 3.29 -21.12 10.36
N THR A 187 3.29 -19.83 10.67
CA THR A 187 2.90 -19.34 12.00
C THR A 187 1.63 -18.50 11.93
N VAL A 188 0.66 -18.84 12.76
CA VAL A 188 -0.55 -18.04 13.03
C VAL A 188 -0.36 -17.39 14.40
N VAL A 189 -0.49 -16.07 14.48
CA VAL A 189 -0.27 -15.30 15.71
C VAL A 189 -1.59 -14.69 16.18
N LEU A 190 -1.87 -14.82 17.47
CA LEU A 190 -2.83 -13.98 18.18
C LEU A 190 -2.07 -13.08 19.13
N GLY A 191 -2.36 -11.78 19.09
CA GLY A 191 -1.69 -10.76 19.87
C GLY A 191 -2.65 -9.93 20.72
N ALA A 192 -2.13 -9.44 21.84
CA ALA A 192 -2.69 -8.42 22.71
C ALA A 192 -1.52 -7.69 23.38
N HIS A 193 -1.69 -6.48 23.88
CA HIS A 193 -0.64 -5.84 24.68
C HIS A 193 -0.93 -5.92 26.17
N GLN A 194 0.14 -5.96 26.97
CA GLN A 194 0.05 -6.24 28.41
C GLN A 194 0.30 -5.00 29.28
N ASP A 195 0.84 -3.93 28.70
CA ASP A 195 1.07 -2.68 29.41
C ASP A 195 -0.22 -1.87 29.57
N SER A 196 -0.10 -0.76 30.29
CA SER A 196 -1.14 0.26 30.43
C SER A 196 -0.49 1.57 30.78
N ILE A 197 -1.14 2.68 30.43
CA ILE A 197 -0.63 4.01 30.74
C ILE A 197 -1.66 4.91 31.41
N ASN A 198 -1.16 5.92 32.11
CA ASN A 198 -1.94 7.09 32.48
C ASN A 198 -1.32 8.33 31.81
N LEU A 199 -2.02 8.97 30.87
CA LEU A 199 -1.42 10.05 30.05
C LEU A 199 -1.03 11.30 30.85
N PHE A 200 -1.57 11.50 32.06
CA PHE A 200 -1.21 12.67 32.87
C PHE A 200 0.14 12.50 33.57
N LEU A 201 0.43 11.31 34.13
CA LEU A 201 1.71 10.98 34.75
C LEU A 201 1.97 9.46 34.65
N PRO A 202 2.53 8.97 33.53
CA PRO A 202 2.64 7.54 33.19
C PRO A 202 3.27 6.65 34.27
N SER A 203 4.24 7.19 35.03
CA SER A 203 4.98 6.44 36.05
C SER A 203 4.49 6.68 37.49
N ILE A 204 3.51 7.55 37.71
CA ILE A 204 3.09 7.98 39.05
C ILE A 204 1.62 7.63 39.30
N LEU A 205 0.75 7.95 38.35
CA LEU A 205 -0.69 7.71 38.51
C LEU A 205 -1.03 6.26 38.21
N ALA A 206 -2.11 5.79 38.84
CA ALA A 206 -2.61 4.46 38.58
C ALA A 206 -3.17 4.36 37.15
N ALA A 207 -2.98 3.21 36.53
CA ALA A 207 -3.53 2.86 35.21
C ALA A 207 -4.04 1.42 35.30
N PRO A 208 -5.28 1.20 35.77
CA PRO A 208 -5.81 -0.14 35.90
C PRO A 208 -5.87 -0.85 34.55
N GLY A 209 -6.06 -0.11 33.44
CA GLY A 209 -5.99 -0.65 32.07
C GLY A 209 -6.91 -1.85 31.89
N ALA A 210 -8.18 -1.71 32.29
CA ALA A 210 -9.08 -2.85 32.34
C ALA A 210 -9.57 -3.24 30.95
N ASP A 211 -9.95 -2.26 30.15
CA ASP A 211 -10.27 -2.45 28.75
C ASP A 211 -9.01 -2.48 27.91
N ASP A 212 -8.12 -1.52 28.13
CA ASP A 212 -6.93 -1.21 27.35
C ASP A 212 -5.62 -1.56 28.10
N ASP A 213 -4.97 -2.68 27.79
CA ASP A 213 -5.54 -3.84 27.10
C ASP A 213 -5.62 -5.07 28.02
N GLY A 214 -6.09 -4.83 29.23
CA GLY A 214 -6.39 -5.90 30.17
C GLY A 214 -7.40 -6.88 29.57
N SER A 215 -8.39 -6.38 28.83
CA SER A 215 -9.47 -7.16 28.27
C SER A 215 -8.98 -8.08 27.15
N GLY A 216 -8.23 -7.58 26.16
CA GLY A 216 -7.64 -8.37 25.08
C GLY A 216 -6.64 -9.40 25.62
N THR A 217 -5.80 -8.98 26.58
CA THR A 217 -4.85 -9.87 27.28
C THR A 217 -5.52 -11.10 27.87
N VAL A 218 -6.62 -10.95 28.63
CA VAL A 218 -7.29 -12.10 29.26
C VAL A 218 -8.18 -12.87 28.29
N THR A 219 -8.66 -12.22 27.23
CA THR A 219 -9.42 -12.85 26.15
C THR A 219 -8.56 -13.88 25.41
N ILE A 220 -7.35 -13.51 24.98
CA ILE A 220 -6.46 -14.44 24.28
C ILE A 220 -5.86 -15.49 25.23
N LEU A 221 -5.71 -15.17 26.52
CA LEU A 221 -5.29 -16.14 27.55
C LEU A 221 -6.34 -17.25 27.74
N GLU A 222 -7.62 -16.90 27.77
CA GLU A 222 -8.71 -17.87 27.85
C GLU A 222 -8.87 -18.67 26.56
N ALA A 223 -8.66 -18.04 25.40
CA ALA A 223 -8.62 -18.73 24.11
C ALA A 223 -7.50 -19.78 24.07
N LEU A 224 -6.28 -19.45 24.53
CA LEU A 224 -5.16 -20.40 24.65
C LEU A 224 -5.53 -21.60 25.55
N ARG A 225 -6.09 -21.33 26.74
CA ARG A 225 -6.49 -22.37 27.69
C ARG A 225 -7.49 -23.35 27.11
N VAL A 226 -8.42 -22.86 26.28
CA VAL A 226 -9.45 -23.70 25.66
C VAL A 226 -8.93 -24.39 24.40
N LEU A 227 -8.11 -23.72 23.60
CA LEU A 227 -7.47 -24.29 22.41
C LEU A 227 -6.68 -25.56 22.76
N LEU A 228 -5.92 -25.52 23.85
CA LEU A 228 -5.10 -26.64 24.33
C LEU A 228 -5.90 -27.80 24.95
N GLN A 229 -7.23 -27.74 24.99
CA GLN A 229 -8.08 -28.91 25.30
C GLN A 229 -8.32 -29.78 24.07
N SER A 230 -8.01 -29.28 22.86
CA SER A 230 -8.00 -30.13 21.66
C SER A 230 -6.70 -30.93 21.62
N GLU A 231 -6.82 -32.27 21.71
CA GLU A 231 -5.67 -33.17 21.60
C GLU A 231 -4.91 -32.99 20.28
N ASP A 232 -5.60 -32.70 19.18
CA ASP A 232 -4.95 -32.45 17.89
C ASP A 232 -4.04 -31.21 17.93
N VAL A 233 -4.42 -30.18 18.68
CA VAL A 233 -3.60 -28.97 18.84
C VAL A 233 -2.52 -29.17 19.90
N SER A 234 -2.88 -29.68 21.08
CA SER A 234 -1.95 -29.85 22.20
C SER A 234 -0.86 -30.90 21.94
N HIS A 235 -1.14 -31.91 21.11
CA HIS A 235 -0.16 -32.93 20.72
C HIS A 235 0.64 -32.55 19.46
N GLY A 236 0.48 -31.33 18.94
CA GLY A 236 1.23 -30.84 17.78
C GLY A 236 0.81 -31.44 16.43
N ASN A 237 -0.41 -31.96 16.33
CA ASN A 237 -0.96 -32.51 15.08
C ASN A 237 -1.57 -31.45 14.15
N ALA A 238 -1.65 -30.19 14.60
CA ALA A 238 -2.02 -29.05 13.76
C ALA A 238 -1.09 -28.90 12.55
N THR A 239 -1.62 -28.40 11.44
CA THR A 239 -0.81 -28.15 10.23
C THR A 239 0.15 -26.97 10.42
N ASN A 240 -0.33 -25.88 11.02
CA ASN A 240 0.43 -24.65 11.22
C ASN A 240 0.76 -24.47 12.70
N THR A 241 1.93 -23.89 12.99
CA THR A 241 2.29 -23.42 14.33
C THR A 241 1.34 -22.31 14.75
N VAL A 242 0.84 -22.35 15.99
CA VAL A 242 0.04 -21.28 16.57
C VAL A 242 0.85 -20.62 17.67
N GLU A 243 0.87 -19.29 17.70
CA GLU A 243 1.50 -18.49 18.73
C GLU A 243 0.54 -17.50 19.36
N PHE A 244 0.70 -17.29 20.67
CA PHE A 244 -0.01 -16.27 21.44
C PHE A 244 1.02 -15.29 22.00
N HIS A 245 0.85 -14.01 21.69
CA HIS A 245 1.80 -12.95 22.01
C HIS A 245 1.14 -11.97 22.98
N TRP A 246 1.88 -11.58 24.02
CA TRP A 246 1.55 -10.45 24.88
C TRP A 246 2.66 -9.41 24.78
N TYR A 247 2.40 -8.35 24.02
CA TYR A 247 3.38 -7.32 23.70
C TYR A 247 3.60 -6.38 24.89
N SER A 248 4.83 -5.88 25.02
CA SER A 248 5.20 -4.89 26.02
C SER A 248 5.37 -3.55 25.31
N ALA A 249 5.10 -2.44 25.99
CA ALA A 249 5.37 -1.11 25.47
C ALA A 249 4.65 -0.80 24.14
N GLU A 250 3.43 -1.28 23.97
CA GLU A 250 2.51 -0.76 22.94
C GLU A 250 2.37 0.75 23.16
N GLU A 251 2.20 1.12 24.43
CA GLU A 251 1.91 2.48 24.86
C GLU A 251 3.09 3.45 24.65
N GLY A 252 4.27 2.89 24.41
CA GLY A 252 5.48 3.61 24.05
C GLY A 252 5.59 3.95 22.56
N GLY A 253 4.64 3.53 21.74
CA GLY A 253 4.68 3.60 20.27
C GLY A 253 5.03 2.26 19.62
N LEU A 254 4.33 1.19 20.00
CA LEU A 254 4.43 -0.17 19.45
C LEU A 254 5.81 -0.83 19.63
N LEU A 255 6.56 -0.48 20.69
CA LEU A 255 7.98 -0.83 20.80
C LEU A 255 8.23 -2.35 20.89
N GLY A 256 7.43 -3.07 21.68
CA GLY A 256 7.64 -4.51 21.88
C GLY A 256 7.25 -5.36 20.67
N SER A 257 6.11 -5.07 20.04
CA SER A 257 5.70 -5.77 18.81
C SER A 257 6.65 -5.48 17.65
N GLN A 258 7.12 -4.24 17.50
CA GLN A 258 8.17 -3.90 16.54
C GLN A 258 9.44 -4.72 16.75
N ALA A 259 9.93 -4.82 17.99
CA ALA A 259 11.13 -5.60 18.28
C ALA A 259 10.96 -7.09 17.92
N ILE A 260 9.79 -7.68 18.21
CA ILE A 260 9.48 -9.06 17.86
C ILE A 260 9.39 -9.24 16.34
N PHE A 261 8.61 -8.43 15.62
CA PHE A 261 8.43 -8.60 14.18
C PHE A 261 9.69 -8.23 13.38
N SER A 262 10.49 -7.29 13.88
CA SER A 262 11.85 -7.02 13.38
C SER A 262 12.75 -8.25 13.50
N GLN A 263 12.75 -8.91 14.67
CA GLN A 263 13.52 -10.13 14.88
C GLN A 263 12.98 -11.28 14.02
N TYR A 264 11.66 -11.44 13.91
CA TYR A 264 11.03 -12.46 13.07
C TYR A 264 11.40 -12.28 11.60
N SER A 265 11.43 -11.03 11.13
CA SER A 265 11.87 -10.68 9.79
C SER A 265 13.35 -11.05 9.57
N LYS A 266 14.24 -10.70 10.53
CA LYS A 266 15.67 -11.09 10.51
C LYS A 266 15.86 -12.60 10.47
N ASP A 267 15.05 -13.32 11.24
CA ASP A 267 15.06 -14.79 11.34
C ASP A 267 14.29 -15.47 10.19
N ARG A 268 13.69 -14.68 9.28
CA ARG A 268 12.86 -15.15 8.16
C ARG A 268 11.72 -16.08 8.60
N ARG A 269 11.10 -15.75 9.73
CA ARG A 269 9.90 -16.45 10.23
C ARG A 269 8.77 -16.32 9.23
N ASN A 270 8.01 -17.39 9.08
CA ASN A 270 6.98 -17.49 8.05
C ASN A 270 5.57 -17.24 8.62
N VAL A 271 5.35 -16.03 9.14
CA VAL A 271 4.05 -15.63 9.71
C VAL A 271 3.03 -15.50 8.58
N LYS A 272 1.90 -16.19 8.74
CA LYS A 272 0.80 -16.27 7.78
C LYS A 272 -0.40 -15.42 8.15
N ALA A 273 -0.57 -15.14 9.43
CA ALA A 273 -1.67 -14.36 9.95
C ALA A 273 -1.27 -13.84 11.32
N MET A 274 -1.59 -12.59 11.59
CA MET A 274 -1.56 -12.01 12.92
C MET A 274 -2.90 -11.34 13.19
N LEU A 275 -3.59 -11.76 14.25
CA LEU A 275 -4.81 -11.10 14.72
C LEU A 275 -4.49 -10.36 16.01
N GLN A 276 -4.71 -9.04 16.03
CA GLN A 276 -4.70 -8.25 17.25
C GLN A 276 -6.06 -8.27 17.94
N GLN A 277 -6.06 -8.45 19.26
CA GLN A 277 -7.14 -8.16 20.18
C GLN A 277 -6.69 -7.02 21.07
N ASP A 278 -7.37 -5.88 20.96
CA ASP A 278 -7.08 -4.68 21.73
C ASP A 278 -8.39 -3.97 22.00
N MET A 279 -8.74 -3.86 23.28
CA MET A 279 -10.06 -3.49 23.80
C MET A 279 -11.18 -4.43 23.30
N THR A 280 -11.70 -5.25 24.22
CA THR A 280 -12.66 -6.33 23.92
C THR A 280 -13.87 -6.29 24.85
N GLY A 281 -14.01 -5.25 25.67
CA GLY A 281 -14.87 -5.26 26.84
C GLY A 281 -15.99 -4.23 26.86
N TYR A 282 -15.85 -3.06 26.24
CA TYR A 282 -16.78 -1.96 26.38
C TYR A 282 -17.79 -1.86 25.22
N VAL A 283 -19.07 -1.81 25.60
CA VAL A 283 -20.21 -1.73 24.66
C VAL A 283 -21.19 -0.62 25.00
N GLN A 284 -20.99 0.07 26.14
CA GLN A 284 -22.03 0.91 26.72
C GLN A 284 -22.37 2.10 25.81
N ASP A 285 -21.40 2.75 25.17
CA ASP A 285 -21.68 3.89 24.28
C ASP A 285 -22.44 3.46 23.02
N THR A 286 -22.13 2.28 22.47
CA THR A 286 -22.89 1.65 21.38
C THR A 286 -24.36 1.43 21.79
N LEU A 287 -24.59 0.88 22.98
CA LEU A 287 -25.94 0.62 23.50
C LEU A 287 -26.70 1.92 23.83
N ASP A 288 -26.02 2.92 24.40
CA ASP A 288 -26.60 4.22 24.74
C ASP A 288 -27.04 4.99 23.48
N LYS A 289 -26.35 4.79 22.36
CA LYS A 289 -26.72 5.31 21.03
C LYS A 289 -27.85 4.51 20.36
N GLY A 290 -28.35 3.44 20.98
CA GLY A 290 -29.40 2.59 20.43
C GLY A 290 -28.95 1.72 19.26
N LEU A 291 -27.63 1.57 19.07
CA LEU A 291 -27.05 0.68 18.06
C LEU A 291 -27.07 -0.76 18.57
N LYS A 292 -26.97 -1.72 17.64
CA LYS A 292 -26.88 -3.14 18.00
C LYS A 292 -25.47 -3.45 18.47
N GLU A 293 -25.38 -4.31 19.49
CA GLU A 293 -24.10 -4.88 19.90
C GLU A 293 -23.44 -5.62 18.74
N SER A 294 -22.17 -5.31 18.49
CA SER A 294 -21.37 -5.88 17.42
C SER A 294 -19.89 -5.73 17.75
N VAL A 295 -19.06 -6.65 17.26
CA VAL A 295 -17.60 -6.46 17.28
C VAL A 295 -17.15 -5.52 16.16
N GLY A 296 -16.17 -4.66 16.40
CA GLY A 296 -15.58 -3.78 15.39
C GLY A 296 -14.45 -4.47 14.61
N VAL A 297 -14.58 -4.57 13.30
CA VAL A 297 -13.54 -5.11 12.41
C VAL A 297 -12.85 -3.94 11.71
N ILE A 298 -11.55 -3.78 11.95
CA ILE A 298 -10.75 -2.72 11.32
C ILE A 298 -10.48 -3.07 9.86
N VAL A 299 -10.63 -2.08 8.97
CA VAL A 299 -10.48 -2.26 7.52
C VAL A 299 -9.41 -1.37 6.88
N ASP A 300 -8.78 -0.47 7.63
CA ASP A 300 -7.61 0.30 7.22
C ASP A 300 -6.31 -0.27 7.83
N TYR A 301 -5.20 -0.19 7.09
CA TYR A 301 -3.88 -0.68 7.52
C TYR A 301 -3.80 -2.16 7.95
N VAL A 302 -4.62 -3.01 7.32
CA VAL A 302 -4.71 -4.47 7.58
C VAL A 302 -4.73 -5.28 6.27
N ASP A 303 -4.41 -6.58 6.35
CA ASP A 303 -4.52 -7.51 5.23
C ASP A 303 -5.98 -7.84 4.92
N LYS A 304 -6.41 -7.51 3.70
CA LYS A 304 -7.80 -7.69 3.28
C LYS A 304 -8.25 -9.15 3.31
N GLY A 305 -7.40 -10.10 2.89
CA GLY A 305 -7.76 -11.51 2.85
C GLY A 305 -8.01 -12.07 4.25
N LEU A 306 -7.16 -11.69 5.19
CA LEU A 306 -7.27 -12.06 6.60
C LEU A 306 -8.50 -11.41 7.24
N THR A 307 -8.75 -10.14 6.93
CA THR A 307 -9.93 -9.41 7.41
C THR A 307 -11.24 -10.05 6.93
N GLU A 308 -11.33 -10.48 5.68
CA GLU A 308 -12.51 -11.22 5.19
C GLU A 308 -12.67 -12.59 5.88
N PHE A 309 -11.56 -13.30 6.13
CA PHE A 309 -11.59 -14.54 6.89
C PHE A 309 -12.14 -14.32 8.31
N ILE A 310 -11.71 -13.24 8.99
CA ILE A 310 -12.18 -12.88 10.33
C ILE A 310 -13.69 -12.58 10.33
N LYS A 311 -14.20 -11.87 9.33
CA LYS A 311 -15.65 -11.63 9.19
C LYS A 311 -16.44 -12.94 9.10
N GLU A 312 -15.91 -13.92 8.38
CA GLU A 312 -16.51 -15.26 8.28
C GLU A 312 -16.42 -16.02 9.63
N VAL A 313 -15.29 -15.93 10.35
CA VAL A 313 -15.14 -16.49 11.70
C VAL A 313 -16.22 -15.91 12.64
N ILE A 314 -16.38 -14.59 12.66
CA ILE A 314 -17.38 -13.92 13.50
C ILE A 314 -18.79 -14.38 13.13
N THR A 315 -19.12 -14.36 11.83
CA THR A 315 -20.44 -14.77 11.32
C THR A 315 -20.78 -16.22 11.69
N THR A 316 -19.77 -17.10 11.74
CA THR A 316 -19.95 -18.53 11.99
C THR A 316 -20.04 -18.87 13.47
N TYR A 317 -19.24 -18.20 14.31
CA TYR A 317 -18.97 -18.64 15.69
C TYR A 317 -19.45 -17.68 16.79
N CYS A 318 -19.67 -16.41 16.48
CA CYS A 318 -20.18 -15.43 17.43
C CYS A 318 -21.70 -15.34 17.40
N ASP A 319 -22.28 -14.92 18.53
CA ASP A 319 -23.74 -14.71 18.64
C ASP A 319 -24.16 -13.30 18.21
N ILE A 320 -23.18 -12.40 18.04
CA ILE A 320 -23.36 -11.00 17.62
C ILE A 320 -22.69 -10.77 16.26
N ALA A 321 -23.16 -9.76 15.54
CA ALA A 321 -22.60 -9.39 14.24
C ALA A 321 -21.27 -8.64 14.38
N PHE A 322 -20.65 -8.35 13.25
CA PHE A 322 -19.57 -7.36 13.17
C PHE A 322 -20.05 -6.08 12.52
N VAL A 323 -19.27 -5.02 12.73
CA VAL A 323 -19.35 -3.75 12.01
C VAL A 323 -17.95 -3.41 11.50
N GLU A 324 -17.86 -2.90 10.27
CA GLU A 324 -16.58 -2.42 9.72
C GLU A 324 -16.29 -1.02 10.25
N THR A 325 -15.08 -0.80 10.74
CA THR A 325 -14.67 0.51 11.26
C THR A 325 -13.21 0.80 10.95
N LYS A 326 -12.74 1.99 11.30
CA LYS A 326 -11.38 2.45 11.01
C LYS A 326 -10.76 3.04 12.25
N CYS A 327 -9.45 2.87 12.41
CA CYS A 327 -8.74 3.41 13.58
C CYS A 327 -7.50 4.24 13.24
N GLY A 328 -7.18 4.40 11.94
CA GLY A 328 -6.08 5.25 11.50
C GLY A 328 -4.71 4.56 11.55
N TYR A 329 -3.67 5.32 11.20
CA TYR A 329 -2.31 4.81 11.15
C TYR A 329 -1.78 4.48 12.54
N ALA A 330 -0.89 3.48 12.65
CA ALA A 330 -0.21 3.11 13.89
C ALA A 330 -1.14 2.83 15.07
N CYS A 331 -2.32 2.27 14.79
CA CYS A 331 -3.42 2.18 15.72
C CYS A 331 -3.19 1.18 16.87
N SER A 332 -2.51 0.06 16.63
CA SER A 332 -2.13 -0.96 17.64
C SER A 332 -1.08 -1.91 17.04
N ASP A 333 -0.68 -2.97 17.74
CA ASP A 333 0.46 -3.86 17.38
C ASP A 333 0.33 -4.57 16.02
N HIS A 334 -0.87 -4.67 15.45
CA HIS A 334 -1.07 -5.17 14.08
C HIS A 334 -0.28 -4.35 13.05
N ALA A 335 -0.07 -3.06 13.31
CA ALA A 335 0.71 -2.17 12.45
C ALA A 335 2.18 -2.61 12.40
N SER A 336 2.76 -3.10 13.51
CA SER A 336 4.11 -3.65 13.54
C SER A 336 4.25 -4.88 12.65
N ALA A 337 3.29 -5.82 12.70
CA ALA A 337 3.30 -6.98 11.82
C ALA A 337 3.21 -6.58 10.33
N SER A 338 2.31 -5.66 10.01
CA SER A 338 2.15 -5.10 8.66
C SER A 338 3.41 -4.38 8.17
N ARG A 339 4.08 -3.60 9.04
CA ARG A 339 5.34 -2.90 8.75
C ARG A 339 6.45 -3.86 8.32
N TYR A 340 6.50 -5.05 8.92
CA TYR A 340 7.48 -6.09 8.57
C TYR A 340 7.00 -7.07 7.49
N GLY A 341 5.90 -6.75 6.78
CA GLY A 341 5.40 -7.49 5.62
C GLY A 341 4.58 -8.74 5.94
N TYR A 342 4.11 -8.88 7.18
CA TYR A 342 3.27 -9.99 7.61
C TYR A 342 1.78 -9.62 7.52
N PRO A 343 0.91 -10.50 6.99
CA PRO A 343 -0.53 -10.28 7.00
C PRO A 343 -1.05 -10.12 8.43
N SER A 344 -1.63 -8.96 8.73
CA SER A 344 -2.20 -8.67 10.05
C SER A 344 -3.61 -8.09 9.95
N ALA A 345 -4.42 -8.33 10.97
CA ALA A 345 -5.78 -7.82 11.08
C ALA A 345 -6.07 -7.45 12.53
N PHE A 346 -7.08 -6.62 12.74
CA PHE A 346 -7.43 -6.10 14.05
C PHE A 346 -8.95 -6.11 14.26
N VAL A 347 -9.38 -6.63 15.41
CA VAL A 347 -10.77 -6.59 15.87
C VAL A 347 -10.81 -5.94 17.25
N ILE A 348 -11.62 -4.91 17.37
CA ILE A 348 -11.88 -4.07 18.55
C ILE A 348 -13.33 -4.30 19.02
N GLU A 349 -13.65 -3.89 20.24
CA GLU A 349 -14.97 -4.05 20.88
C GLU A 349 -16.18 -3.50 20.11
N SER A 350 -16.03 -2.41 19.34
CA SER A 350 -17.17 -1.77 18.66
C SER A 350 -16.69 -0.85 17.52
N GLU A 351 -17.60 -0.08 16.89
CA GLU A 351 -17.16 1.01 16.01
C GLU A 351 -16.21 1.94 16.77
N PHE A 352 -15.09 2.34 16.17
CA PHE A 352 -14.02 3.05 16.85
C PHE A 352 -14.48 4.36 17.53
N GLU A 353 -15.47 5.04 16.95
CA GLU A 353 -16.06 6.24 17.57
C GLU A 353 -16.81 5.95 18.89
N ASN A 354 -17.24 4.71 19.11
CA ASN A 354 -18.00 4.25 20.28
C ASN A 354 -17.14 3.48 21.31
N SER A 355 -15.84 3.30 21.05
CA SER A 355 -14.91 2.66 21.99
C SER A 355 -14.75 3.45 23.29
N ASP A 356 -14.30 2.80 24.38
CA ASP A 356 -14.22 3.42 25.70
C ASP A 356 -13.39 4.72 25.71
N LYS A 357 -14.01 5.82 26.14
CA LYS A 357 -13.34 7.13 26.28
C LYS A 357 -12.61 7.30 27.61
N LYS A 358 -12.59 6.26 28.45
CA LYS A 358 -11.92 6.25 29.76
C LYS A 358 -10.53 5.60 29.72
N ILE A 359 -10.10 5.09 28.55
CA ILE A 359 -8.77 4.53 28.35
C ILE A 359 -7.66 5.51 28.75
N HIS A 360 -6.47 4.96 28.98
CA HIS A 360 -5.29 5.67 29.46
C HIS A 360 -5.50 6.54 30.73
N SER A 361 -6.43 6.14 31.60
CA SER A 361 -6.80 6.89 32.81
C SER A 361 -7.05 5.98 34.01
N THR A 362 -7.27 6.58 35.19
CA THR A 362 -7.70 5.83 36.39
C THR A 362 -9.13 5.31 36.29
N GLU A 363 -9.92 5.75 35.31
CA GLU A 363 -11.31 5.33 35.13
C GLU A 363 -11.51 4.16 34.16
N ASP A 364 -10.45 3.73 33.46
CA ASP A 364 -10.49 2.45 32.76
C ASP A 364 -10.57 1.31 33.79
N LYS A 365 -11.77 0.78 34.01
CA LYS A 365 -12.12 -0.11 35.13
C LYS A 365 -13.06 -1.21 34.69
N ILE A 366 -12.85 -2.40 35.27
CA ILE A 366 -13.65 -3.62 35.04
C ILE A 366 -15.17 -3.40 35.12
N LYS A 367 -15.63 -2.50 36.01
CA LYS A 367 -17.06 -2.23 36.20
C LYS A 367 -17.77 -1.72 34.93
N TYR A 368 -17.03 -1.23 33.94
CA TYR A 368 -17.57 -0.75 32.66
C TYR A 368 -17.63 -1.82 31.58
N LEU A 369 -17.01 -2.99 31.80
CA LEU A 369 -16.88 -4.03 30.79
C LEU A 369 -18.01 -5.05 30.84
N SER A 370 -18.39 -5.54 29.66
CA SER A 370 -19.29 -6.64 29.44
C SER A 370 -18.50 -7.93 29.22
N PHE A 371 -18.49 -8.82 30.23
CA PHE A 371 -17.90 -10.15 30.06
C PHE A 371 -18.68 -11.04 29.10
N ASP A 372 -19.94 -10.71 28.79
CA ASP A 372 -20.70 -11.36 27.73
C ASP A 372 -20.17 -10.95 26.35
N HIS A 373 -19.75 -9.69 26.20
CA HIS A 373 -19.11 -9.20 24.99
C HIS A 373 -17.70 -9.77 24.80
N MET A 374 -16.88 -9.75 25.87
CA MET A 374 -15.55 -10.39 25.86
C MET A 374 -15.62 -11.88 25.51
N LEU A 375 -16.71 -12.56 25.89
CA LEU A 375 -16.91 -13.97 25.50
C LEU A 375 -17.05 -14.13 23.98
N GLN A 376 -17.62 -13.16 23.27
CA GLN A 376 -17.70 -13.16 21.80
C GLN A 376 -16.33 -13.00 21.16
N HIS A 377 -15.49 -12.10 21.70
CA HIS A 377 -14.09 -11.97 21.30
C HIS A 377 -13.27 -13.24 21.58
N ALA A 378 -13.51 -13.89 22.72
CA ALA A 378 -12.85 -15.16 23.07
C ALA A 378 -13.29 -16.30 22.14
N LYS A 379 -14.58 -16.36 21.76
CA LYS A 379 -15.08 -17.28 20.73
C LYS A 379 -14.41 -17.04 19.39
N MET A 380 -14.33 -15.79 18.95
CA MET A 380 -13.69 -15.40 17.70
C MET A 380 -12.21 -15.78 17.71
N SER A 381 -11.47 -15.40 18.74
CA SER A 381 -10.04 -15.68 18.91
C SER A 381 -9.73 -17.19 18.92
N LEU A 382 -10.48 -17.98 19.70
CA LEU A 382 -10.36 -19.44 19.72
C LEU A 382 -10.61 -20.06 18.35
N SER A 383 -11.67 -19.60 17.68
CA SER A 383 -12.10 -20.16 16.39
C SER A 383 -11.14 -19.79 15.27
N PHE A 384 -10.65 -18.54 15.25
CA PHE A 384 -9.59 -18.07 14.38
C PHE A 384 -8.32 -18.93 14.53
N ALA A 385 -7.87 -19.13 15.77
CA ALA A 385 -6.69 -19.94 16.07
C ALA A 385 -6.86 -21.37 15.56
N TYR A 386 -8.01 -21.99 15.86
CA TYR A 386 -8.27 -23.39 15.50
C TYR A 386 -8.39 -23.58 13.98
N GLU A 387 -9.20 -22.76 13.31
CA GLU A 387 -9.40 -22.86 11.85
C GLU A 387 -8.08 -22.68 11.09
N LEU A 388 -7.29 -21.67 11.47
CA LEU A 388 -5.99 -21.45 10.83
C LEU A 388 -4.92 -22.44 11.29
N ALA A 389 -5.05 -23.13 12.44
CA ALA A 389 -4.15 -24.22 12.81
C ALA A 389 -4.20 -25.38 11.81
N PHE A 390 -5.34 -25.63 11.17
CA PHE A 390 -5.55 -26.72 10.21
C PHE A 390 -5.72 -26.26 8.76
N ALA A 391 -5.80 -24.95 8.51
CA ALA A 391 -5.95 -24.42 7.15
C ALA A 391 -4.70 -24.65 6.29
N PRO A 392 -4.86 -24.89 4.97
CA PRO A 392 -3.75 -24.89 4.03
C PRO A 392 -3.29 -23.46 3.74
N LEU A 393 -2.44 -22.91 4.61
CA LEU A 393 -1.92 -21.53 4.51
C LEU A 393 -0.74 -21.43 3.55
N LEU A 394 -0.99 -21.76 2.29
CA LEU A 394 0.02 -21.65 1.25
C LEU A 394 0.40 -20.18 1.03
N LEU A 395 1.71 -19.89 1.01
CA LEU A 395 2.20 -18.68 0.35
C LEU A 395 1.80 -18.76 -1.12
N LEU A 396 1.43 -17.64 -1.72
CA LEU A 396 1.61 -17.44 -3.15
C LEU A 396 3.13 -17.37 -3.47
N GLY A 397 3.85 -18.45 -3.20
CA GLY A 397 5.21 -18.62 -3.65
C GLY A 397 5.14 -18.92 -5.14
N LYS A 398 5.62 -17.98 -5.98
CA LYS A 398 6.13 -18.19 -7.35
C LYS A 398 5.62 -19.47 -8.04
N HIS A 399 4.31 -19.63 -8.12
CA HIS A 399 3.65 -20.69 -8.87
C HIS A 399 2.21 -20.26 -9.06
N ILE A 400 1.95 -19.85 -10.29
CA ILE A 400 0.62 -19.75 -10.89
C ILE A 400 -0.09 -21.09 -10.62
N PRO A 401 -1.14 -21.14 -9.78
CA PRO A 401 -2.01 -22.31 -9.71
C PRO A 401 -2.89 -22.25 -10.95
N HIS A 402 -2.72 -23.25 -11.79
CA HIS A 402 -3.59 -23.53 -12.93
C HIS A 402 -5.06 -23.31 -12.57
N THR A 403 -5.72 -22.52 -13.41
CA THR A 403 -7.16 -22.51 -13.65
C THR A 403 -7.73 -23.93 -13.62
N THR A 404 -8.85 -24.10 -12.92
CA THR A 404 -9.75 -25.25 -13.10
C THR A 404 -10.04 -25.42 -14.58
N HIS A 405 -9.60 -26.57 -15.11
CA HIS A 405 -9.93 -27.14 -16.41
C HIS A 405 -10.02 -26.16 -17.60
N TYR A 406 -8.87 -25.68 -18.06
CA TYR A 406 -8.57 -25.69 -19.49
C TYR A 406 -7.27 -26.46 -19.68
N GLN A 407 -7.26 -27.34 -20.68
CA GLN A 407 -6.25 -28.37 -20.90
C GLN A 407 -4.83 -27.82 -21.03
N HIS A 408 -3.88 -28.58 -20.50
CA HIS A 408 -2.44 -28.34 -20.56
C HIS A 408 -1.94 -27.98 -21.97
N SER A 409 -1.22 -26.86 -22.08
CA SER A 409 -0.09 -26.74 -23.01
C SER A 409 0.98 -25.76 -22.47
N TYR A 410 2.16 -26.34 -22.17
CA TYR A 410 3.53 -25.81 -22.06
C TYR A 410 3.82 -24.36 -21.58
N ILE A 411 4.53 -24.27 -20.44
CA ILE A 411 5.23 -23.07 -19.95
C ILE A 411 6.50 -22.84 -20.80
N HIS A 412 6.62 -21.67 -21.43
CA HIS A 412 7.88 -21.19 -22.00
C HIS A 412 8.28 -19.84 -21.40
N THR A 413 9.36 -19.84 -20.60
CA THR A 413 10.13 -18.62 -20.31
C THR A 413 10.82 -18.22 -21.61
N VAL A 414 10.57 -17.00 -22.10
CA VAL A 414 11.21 -16.51 -23.32
C VAL A 414 12.59 -15.97 -22.94
N LYS A 415 13.64 -16.72 -23.25
CA LYS A 415 14.98 -16.13 -23.35
C LYS A 415 15.00 -15.25 -24.58
N MET A 416 15.58 -14.06 -24.45
CA MET A 416 15.70 -13.12 -25.56
C MET A 416 16.60 -13.71 -26.65
N ASP A 417 16.00 -14.09 -27.76
CA ASP A 417 16.69 -14.61 -28.92
C ASP A 417 17.17 -13.44 -29.78
N LEU A 418 18.48 -13.22 -29.82
CA LEU A 418 19.10 -12.13 -30.59
C LEU A 418 18.96 -12.31 -32.11
N SER A 419 18.43 -13.43 -32.58
CA SER A 419 18.08 -13.62 -34.00
C SER A 419 16.73 -13.00 -34.39
N VAL A 420 15.91 -12.59 -33.41
CA VAL A 420 14.65 -11.88 -33.63
C VAL A 420 14.94 -10.43 -34.09
N PRO A 421 14.32 -9.95 -35.19
CA PRO A 421 14.44 -8.55 -35.60
C PRO A 421 14.08 -7.58 -34.47
N TYR A 422 14.82 -6.48 -34.36
CA TYR A 422 14.67 -5.47 -33.30
C TYR A 422 14.92 -5.96 -31.86
N ALA A 423 15.54 -7.13 -31.66
CA ALA A 423 15.89 -7.60 -30.32
C ALA A 423 16.87 -6.64 -29.62
N LYS A 424 17.91 -6.15 -30.31
CA LYS A 424 18.87 -5.21 -29.71
C LYS A 424 18.16 -3.93 -29.26
N GLU A 425 17.29 -3.40 -30.11
CA GLU A 425 16.44 -2.25 -29.87
C GLU A 425 15.54 -2.46 -28.66
N LEU A 426 14.81 -3.59 -28.59
CA LEU A 426 13.97 -3.92 -27.44
C LEU A 426 14.76 -3.96 -26.13
N ASN A 427 15.97 -4.52 -26.14
CA ASN A 427 16.79 -4.64 -24.94
C ASN A 427 17.21 -3.27 -24.41
N ILE A 428 17.75 -2.41 -25.29
CA ILE A 428 18.20 -1.07 -24.91
C ILE A 428 17.01 -0.18 -24.53
N ALA A 429 15.91 -0.23 -25.31
CA ALA A 429 14.67 0.47 -25.01
C ALA A 429 14.10 0.06 -23.64
N SER A 430 14.07 -1.23 -23.33
CA SER A 430 13.60 -1.73 -22.04
C SER A 430 14.48 -1.26 -20.87
N LEU A 431 15.80 -1.28 -21.04
CA LEU A 431 16.73 -0.82 -20.02
C LEU A 431 16.60 0.69 -19.76
N VAL A 432 16.51 1.50 -20.82
CA VAL A 432 16.43 2.95 -20.67
C VAL A 432 15.06 3.41 -20.16
N VAL A 433 13.96 2.76 -20.56
CA VAL A 433 12.63 3.00 -19.99
C VAL A 433 12.59 2.62 -18.52
N GLN A 434 13.25 1.53 -18.11
CA GLN A 434 13.37 1.17 -16.69
C GLN A 434 14.15 2.24 -15.89
N ARG A 435 15.24 2.77 -16.45
CA ARG A 435 16.01 3.86 -15.83
C ARG A 435 15.19 5.15 -15.73
N ALA A 436 14.43 5.50 -16.76
CA ALA A 436 13.53 6.64 -16.75
C ALA A 436 12.36 6.45 -15.75
N ALA A 437 11.76 5.27 -15.68
CA ALA A 437 10.73 4.94 -14.68
C ALA A 437 11.23 5.07 -13.24
N LEU A 438 12.50 4.72 -12.98
CA LEU A 438 13.13 4.95 -11.69
C LEU A 438 13.28 6.45 -11.37
N LEU A 439 13.64 7.25 -12.38
CA LEU A 439 13.72 8.70 -12.25
C LEU A 439 12.36 9.30 -11.91
N THR A 440 11.31 8.95 -12.65
CA THR A 440 9.97 9.49 -12.42
C THR A 440 9.43 9.11 -11.05
N LYS A 441 9.71 7.89 -10.57
CA LYS A 441 9.43 7.47 -9.18
C LYS A 441 10.16 8.31 -8.15
N THR A 442 11.44 8.61 -8.38
CA THR A 442 12.25 9.45 -7.48
C THR A 442 11.66 10.86 -7.37
N VAL A 443 11.20 11.43 -8.48
CA VAL A 443 10.52 12.74 -8.49
C VAL A 443 9.20 12.67 -7.73
N LEU A 444 8.39 11.63 -7.97
CA LEU A 444 7.11 11.45 -7.30
C LEU A 444 7.29 11.31 -5.77
N GLU A 445 8.27 10.53 -5.32
CA GLU A 445 8.60 10.43 -3.90
C GLU A 445 9.02 11.77 -3.28
N ALA A 446 9.72 12.63 -4.04
CA ALA A 446 10.10 13.96 -3.57
C ALA A 446 8.87 14.89 -3.42
N VAL A 447 7.87 14.76 -4.30
CA VAL A 447 6.57 15.45 -4.16
C VAL A 447 5.84 14.94 -2.92
N ASP A 448 5.76 13.62 -2.73
CA ASP A 448 5.06 13.01 -1.58
C ASP A 448 5.69 13.40 -0.24
N LYS A 449 7.02 13.53 -0.19
CA LYS A 449 7.78 13.98 1.00
C LYS A 449 7.70 15.50 1.22
N GLY A 450 6.95 16.24 0.41
CA GLY A 450 6.81 17.69 0.49
C GLY A 450 8.08 18.46 0.14
N ALA A 451 9.09 17.80 -0.44
CA ALA A 451 10.30 18.46 -0.92
C ALA A 451 10.04 19.27 -2.20
N LEU A 452 8.98 18.90 -2.94
CA LEU A 452 8.44 19.61 -4.09
C LEU A 452 6.95 19.92 -3.86
N ASP A 453 6.49 21.10 -4.25
CA ASP A 453 5.07 21.49 -4.09
C ASP A 453 4.19 20.77 -5.12
N LYS A 454 3.13 20.10 -4.64
CA LYS A 454 2.13 19.41 -5.46
C LYS A 454 1.19 20.35 -6.23
N HIS A 455 1.10 21.61 -5.82
CA HIS A 455 0.32 22.64 -6.50
C HIS A 455 1.10 23.37 -7.60
N ASP A 456 2.40 23.09 -7.68
CA ASP A 456 3.32 23.55 -8.72
C ASP A 456 3.41 22.47 -9.81
N SER A 457 3.30 22.84 -11.09
CA SER A 457 3.47 21.91 -12.22
C SER A 457 4.92 21.55 -12.50
N THR A 458 5.87 22.23 -11.86
CA THR A 458 7.31 22.05 -12.01
C THR A 458 7.79 20.60 -11.79
N PRO A 459 7.25 19.77 -10.88
CA PRO A 459 7.71 18.39 -10.72
C PRO A 459 7.50 17.52 -11.95
N VAL A 460 6.36 17.65 -12.66
CA VAL A 460 6.15 16.91 -13.91
C VAL A 460 7.14 17.38 -14.96
N THR A 461 7.25 18.70 -15.14
CA THR A 461 8.20 19.31 -16.08
C THR A 461 9.63 18.83 -15.85
N ILE A 462 10.05 18.69 -14.60
CA ILE A 462 11.38 18.16 -14.26
C ILE A 462 11.50 16.69 -14.65
N ALA A 463 10.50 15.87 -14.34
CA ALA A 463 10.49 14.46 -14.69
C ALA A 463 10.53 14.28 -16.22
N ASP A 464 9.74 15.08 -16.95
CA ASP A 464 9.65 15.02 -18.41
C ASP A 464 10.99 15.30 -19.09
N PHE A 465 11.61 16.44 -18.77
CA PHE A 465 12.91 16.80 -19.33
C PHE A 465 14.01 15.79 -18.99
N ALA A 466 14.05 15.34 -17.74
CA ALA A 466 15.09 14.44 -17.28
C ALA A 466 14.96 13.04 -17.89
N ALA A 467 13.74 12.51 -17.97
CA ALA A 467 13.47 11.23 -18.63
C ALA A 467 13.73 11.31 -20.14
N GLN A 468 13.30 12.37 -20.83
CA GLN A 468 13.59 12.58 -22.25
C GLN A 468 15.11 12.60 -22.53
N ALA A 469 15.88 13.35 -21.75
CA ALA A 469 17.32 13.42 -21.89
C ALA A 469 18.01 12.05 -21.72
N LEU A 470 17.64 11.29 -20.69
CA LEU A 470 18.21 9.96 -20.44
C LEU A 470 17.84 8.93 -21.50
N ILE A 471 16.61 9.01 -22.03
CA ILE A 471 16.14 8.11 -23.09
C ILE A 471 16.87 8.39 -24.39
N ILE A 472 16.89 9.66 -24.83
CA ILE A 472 17.51 10.05 -26.10
C ILE A 472 19.03 9.84 -26.04
N SER A 473 19.69 10.15 -24.92
CA SER A 473 21.14 9.93 -24.76
C SER A 473 21.54 8.47 -25.04
N ALA A 474 20.90 7.51 -24.37
CA ALA A 474 21.26 6.10 -24.52
C ALA A 474 20.93 5.54 -25.92
N LEU A 475 19.78 5.95 -26.48
CA LEU A 475 19.37 5.53 -27.81
C LEU A 475 20.25 6.13 -28.90
N HIS A 476 20.53 7.43 -28.85
CA HIS A 476 21.35 8.11 -29.85
C HIS A 476 22.80 7.61 -29.85
N GLN A 477 23.37 7.31 -28.67
CA GLN A 477 24.68 6.66 -28.60
C GLN A 477 24.68 5.27 -29.27
N THR A 478 23.61 4.51 -29.08
CA THR A 478 23.52 3.13 -29.62
C THR A 478 23.13 3.10 -31.11
N PHE A 479 22.31 4.05 -31.53
CA PHE A 479 21.69 4.20 -32.85
C PHE A 479 21.84 5.65 -33.33
N PRO A 480 23.05 6.08 -33.74
CA PRO A 480 23.35 7.49 -34.02
C PRO A 480 22.63 8.07 -35.24
N ASP A 481 22.19 7.21 -36.17
CA ASP A 481 21.49 7.62 -37.39
C ASP A 481 19.96 7.68 -37.20
N ASP A 482 19.43 7.22 -36.07
CA ASP A 482 18.00 7.24 -35.79
C ASP A 482 17.56 8.66 -35.39
N LYS A 483 16.34 9.03 -35.78
CA LYS A 483 15.70 10.29 -35.42
C LYS A 483 14.83 10.13 -34.17
N PHE A 484 14.41 11.26 -33.59
CA PHE A 484 13.58 11.28 -32.39
C PHE A 484 12.38 12.19 -32.58
N VAL A 485 11.28 11.88 -31.90
CA VAL A 485 10.09 12.73 -31.73
C VAL A 485 9.66 12.60 -30.28
N GLY A 486 9.86 13.67 -29.51
CA GLY A 486 9.44 13.78 -28.12
C GLY A 486 8.54 14.99 -27.91
N GLU A 487 7.82 15.00 -26.79
CA GLU A 487 6.94 16.11 -26.39
C GLU A 487 7.73 17.37 -26.06
N GLU A 488 8.86 17.22 -25.37
CA GLU A 488 9.54 18.33 -24.72
C GLU A 488 10.59 19.03 -25.59
N SER A 489 10.73 20.35 -25.43
CA SER A 489 11.82 21.16 -26.03
C SER A 489 12.54 21.95 -24.94
N ALA A 490 13.85 22.14 -25.09
CA ALA A 490 14.70 22.64 -24.01
C ALA A 490 14.62 24.17 -23.81
N GLN A 491 13.72 24.87 -24.51
CA GLN A 491 13.64 26.33 -24.45
C GLN A 491 13.37 26.84 -23.02
N SER A 492 12.43 26.25 -22.30
CA SER A 492 12.13 26.66 -20.92
C SER A 492 13.31 26.46 -19.97
N LEU A 493 14.13 25.42 -20.18
CA LEU A 493 15.35 25.19 -19.38
C LEU A 493 16.44 26.22 -19.67
N ARG A 494 16.51 26.74 -20.90
CA ARG A 494 17.46 27.83 -21.24
C ARG A 494 17.03 29.16 -20.64
N ASP A 495 15.73 29.35 -20.47
CA ASP A 495 15.15 30.57 -19.90
C ASP A 495 15.14 30.56 -18.35
N ASP A 496 15.29 29.38 -17.72
CA ASP A 496 15.28 29.19 -16.27
C ASP A 496 16.48 28.35 -15.79
N ALA A 497 17.50 29.02 -15.27
CA ALA A 497 18.72 28.38 -14.76
C ALA A 497 18.49 27.50 -13.52
N GLU A 498 17.51 27.82 -12.67
CA GLU A 498 17.22 27.03 -11.47
C GLU A 498 16.53 25.71 -11.86
N LEU A 499 15.58 25.78 -12.79
CA LEU A 499 14.96 24.59 -13.36
C LEU A 499 15.99 23.71 -14.07
N LEU A 500 16.89 24.30 -14.86
CA LEU A 500 18.00 23.60 -15.50
C LEU A 500 18.89 22.86 -14.50
N ASP A 501 19.24 23.51 -13.39
CA ASP A 501 20.07 22.90 -12.33
C ASP A 501 19.37 21.71 -11.68
N ARG A 502 18.06 21.81 -11.43
CA ARG A 502 17.25 20.73 -10.86
C ARG A 502 17.15 19.52 -11.79
N VAL A 503 16.88 19.76 -13.08
CA VAL A 503 16.83 18.71 -14.10
C VAL A 503 18.20 18.04 -14.24
N TRP A 504 19.28 18.83 -14.33
CA TRP A 504 20.64 18.31 -14.39
C TRP A 504 21.01 17.47 -13.17
N GLY A 505 20.60 17.88 -11.98
CA GLY A 505 20.80 17.12 -10.74
C GLY A 505 20.22 15.71 -10.82
N LEU A 506 19.01 15.54 -11.37
CA LEU A 506 18.40 14.22 -11.54
C LEU A 506 19.07 13.40 -12.64
N VAL A 507 19.35 14.01 -13.79
CA VAL A 507 19.98 13.33 -14.93
C VAL A 507 21.38 12.82 -14.56
N SER A 508 22.16 13.65 -13.85
CA SER A 508 23.53 13.30 -13.46
C SER A 508 23.62 12.23 -12.37
N THR A 509 22.56 12.01 -11.59
CA THR A 509 22.55 11.08 -10.45
C THR A 509 21.76 9.80 -10.68
N THR A 510 20.76 9.80 -11.58
CA THR A 510 19.92 8.62 -11.82
C THR A 510 20.70 7.54 -12.57
N ARG A 511 20.87 6.36 -11.96
CA ARG A 511 21.56 5.19 -12.52
C ARG A 511 20.83 3.91 -12.13
N LEU A 512 20.96 2.85 -12.95
CA LEU A 512 20.66 1.49 -12.54
C LEU A 512 21.74 0.97 -11.59
N ASP A 513 21.35 0.12 -10.64
CA ASP A 513 22.21 -0.42 -9.57
C ASP A 513 23.24 -1.45 -10.09
N ASP A 514 23.04 -2.00 -11.29
CA ASP A 514 23.96 -2.96 -11.93
C ASP A 514 24.97 -2.21 -12.82
N PRO A 515 26.27 -2.15 -12.48
CA PRO A 515 27.25 -1.37 -13.22
C PRO A 515 27.50 -1.87 -14.64
N GLN A 516 27.36 -3.18 -14.89
CA GLN A 516 27.57 -3.72 -16.24
C GLN A 516 26.43 -3.31 -17.15
N ILE A 517 25.20 -3.39 -16.63
CA ILE A 517 24.01 -2.95 -17.36
C ILE A 517 24.00 -1.43 -17.54
N GLU A 518 24.34 -0.66 -16.50
CA GLU A 518 24.39 0.80 -16.58
C GLU A 518 25.43 1.26 -17.60
N SER A 519 26.55 0.55 -17.75
CA SER A 519 27.57 0.87 -18.77
C SER A 519 27.07 0.75 -20.21
N LEU A 520 25.92 0.11 -20.45
CA LEU A 520 25.28 0.02 -21.76
C LEU A 520 24.44 1.27 -22.09
N LEU A 521 24.20 2.15 -21.11
CA LEU A 521 23.29 3.28 -21.24
C LEU A 521 24.03 4.60 -21.07
N ALA A 522 24.35 5.28 -22.17
CA ALA A 522 24.86 6.65 -22.08
C ALA A 522 23.91 7.59 -21.31
N ALA A 523 24.50 8.59 -20.68
CA ALA A 523 23.84 9.74 -20.08
C ALA A 523 24.64 10.99 -20.49
N PRO A 524 24.01 12.17 -20.61
CA PRO A 524 24.74 13.38 -20.99
C PRO A 524 25.82 13.73 -19.97
N GLU A 525 26.97 14.17 -20.45
CA GLU A 525 28.12 14.56 -19.64
C GLU A 525 28.07 16.04 -19.21
N THR A 526 27.31 16.86 -19.95
CA THR A 526 27.15 18.29 -19.67
C THR A 526 25.71 18.76 -19.79
N LYS A 527 25.40 19.93 -19.19
CA LYS A 527 24.10 20.58 -19.33
C LYS A 527 23.78 20.96 -20.77
N ASP A 528 24.76 21.44 -21.52
CA ASP A 528 24.58 21.82 -22.93
C ASP A 528 24.22 20.59 -23.77
N GLU A 529 24.92 19.47 -23.57
CA GLU A 529 24.58 18.20 -24.22
C GLU A 529 23.17 17.72 -23.83
N MET A 530 22.79 17.84 -22.55
CA MET A 530 21.44 17.51 -22.10
C MET A 530 20.36 18.34 -22.81
N LEU A 531 20.58 19.66 -22.96
CA LEU A 531 19.67 20.56 -23.67
C LEU A 531 19.54 20.18 -25.15
N ASP A 532 20.66 19.88 -25.81
CA ASP A 532 20.69 19.47 -27.22
C ASP A 532 19.97 18.13 -27.45
N LEU A 533 20.12 17.17 -26.53
CA LEU A 533 19.40 15.89 -26.58
C LEU A 533 17.89 16.07 -26.39
N ILE A 534 17.46 16.94 -25.48
CA ILE A 534 16.04 17.25 -25.32
C ILE A 534 15.50 17.87 -26.61
N ASP A 535 16.21 18.83 -27.20
CA ASP A 535 15.81 19.46 -28.46
C ASP A 535 15.80 18.50 -29.66
N LEU A 536 16.63 17.45 -29.65
CA LEU A 536 16.61 16.42 -30.69
C LEU A 536 15.23 15.73 -30.77
N GLY A 537 14.56 15.55 -29.63
CA GLY A 537 13.18 15.06 -29.56
C GLY A 537 12.15 16.15 -29.85
N GLY A 538 12.27 17.30 -29.18
CA GLY A 538 11.30 18.41 -29.27
C GLY A 538 11.17 19.01 -30.66
N ASN A 539 12.28 19.08 -31.39
CA ASN A 539 12.33 19.62 -32.75
C ASN A 539 12.23 18.54 -33.84
N GLY A 540 11.97 17.29 -33.45
CA GLY A 540 11.80 16.19 -34.38
C GLY A 540 10.48 16.27 -35.15
N ASP A 541 10.55 16.29 -36.48
CA ASP A 541 9.35 16.42 -37.33
C ASP A 541 8.57 15.11 -37.54
N GLY A 542 9.17 13.95 -37.21
CA GLY A 542 8.68 12.63 -37.61
C GLY A 542 8.86 12.38 -39.11
N GLY A 543 8.02 11.52 -39.70
CA GLY A 543 7.95 11.35 -41.15
C GLY A 543 7.83 9.90 -41.65
N ARG A 544 7.72 9.76 -42.97
CA ARG A 544 7.47 8.47 -43.66
C ARG A 544 8.70 7.65 -44.00
N SER A 545 9.89 8.11 -43.63
CA SER A 545 11.15 7.48 -44.06
C SER A 545 12.18 7.45 -42.94
N GLY A 546 12.83 6.30 -42.79
CA GLY A 546 13.87 6.06 -41.81
C GLY A 546 13.30 5.64 -40.45
N ARG A 547 14.21 5.52 -39.48
CA ARG A 547 13.95 5.05 -38.12
C ARG A 547 13.77 6.23 -37.18
N ILE A 548 12.66 6.22 -36.47
CA ILE A 548 12.22 7.33 -35.62
C ILE A 548 11.78 6.75 -34.27
N TRP A 549 12.49 7.11 -33.21
CA TRP A 549 12.07 6.84 -31.85
C TRP A 549 11.05 7.90 -31.41
N VAL A 550 9.88 7.44 -30.97
CA VAL A 550 8.80 8.29 -30.48
C VAL A 550 8.68 8.07 -28.98
N LEU A 551 8.64 9.14 -28.20
CA LEU A 551 8.57 9.04 -26.74
C LEU A 551 7.62 10.06 -26.11
N ASP A 552 6.99 9.64 -25.03
CA ASP A 552 6.28 10.47 -24.07
C ASP A 552 6.89 10.15 -22.69
N PRO A 553 7.67 11.08 -22.09
CA PRO A 553 8.36 10.80 -20.85
C PRO A 553 7.42 10.55 -19.65
N VAL A 554 6.29 11.26 -19.57
CA VAL A 554 5.25 11.10 -18.53
C VAL A 554 3.85 11.24 -19.15
N ASP A 555 3.35 10.16 -19.75
CA ASP A 555 1.95 10.11 -20.19
C ASP A 555 1.05 9.96 -18.95
N GLY A 556 0.28 11.01 -18.68
CA GLY A 556 -0.55 11.11 -17.50
C GLY A 556 -0.12 12.18 -16.50
N THR A 557 0.36 13.34 -16.96
CA THR A 557 0.76 14.50 -16.14
C THR A 557 -0.12 14.76 -14.92
N ALA A 558 -1.46 14.79 -15.10
CA ALA A 558 -2.39 15.08 -14.01
C ALA A 558 -2.45 13.95 -12.97
N THR A 559 -2.39 12.70 -13.40
CA THR A 559 -2.42 11.53 -12.52
C THR A 559 -1.06 11.27 -11.88
N PHE A 560 0.03 11.58 -12.57
CA PHE A 560 1.38 11.61 -12.00
C PHE A 560 1.44 12.52 -10.76
N MET A 561 0.93 13.76 -10.85
CA MET A 561 0.90 14.70 -9.72
C MET A 561 0.06 14.24 -8.54
N ASN A 562 -0.88 13.33 -8.76
CA ASN A 562 -1.72 12.74 -7.72
C ASN A 562 -1.17 11.40 -7.20
N GLY A 563 -0.02 10.94 -7.68
CA GLY A 563 0.52 9.61 -7.36
C GLY A 563 -0.31 8.45 -7.90
N GLN A 564 -1.11 8.69 -8.95
CA GLN A 564 -1.99 7.72 -9.63
C GLN A 564 -1.28 7.06 -10.82
N GLN A 565 -2.00 6.39 -11.74
CA GLN A 565 -1.38 5.70 -12.87
C GLN A 565 -0.78 6.68 -13.90
N TYR A 566 0.41 6.36 -14.39
CA TYR A 566 1.08 7.05 -15.49
C TYR A 566 2.03 6.08 -16.20
N ALA A 567 2.52 6.45 -17.39
CA ALA A 567 3.44 5.64 -18.16
C ALA A 567 4.63 6.45 -18.69
N VAL A 568 5.79 5.79 -18.75
CA VAL A 568 6.97 6.23 -19.51
C VAL A 568 6.96 5.46 -20.83
N CYS A 569 6.89 6.17 -21.94
CA CYS A 569 6.49 5.58 -23.22
C CYS A 569 7.59 5.71 -24.26
N LEU A 570 7.89 4.61 -24.95
CA LEU A 570 8.88 4.58 -26.01
C LEU A 570 8.43 3.64 -27.12
N ALA A 571 8.51 4.10 -28.37
CA ALA A 571 8.22 3.31 -29.56
C ALA A 571 9.25 3.55 -30.65
N LEU A 572 9.48 2.55 -31.50
CA LEU A 572 10.24 2.71 -32.74
C LEU A 572 9.27 2.62 -33.92
N VAL A 573 9.27 3.67 -34.74
CA VAL A 573 8.57 3.73 -36.02
C VAL A 573 9.62 3.70 -37.14
N GLU A 574 9.46 2.81 -38.10
CA GLU A 574 10.33 2.72 -39.27
C GLU A 574 9.47 2.80 -40.53
N ASP A 575 9.80 3.75 -41.40
CA ASP A 575 9.07 4.03 -42.65
C ASP A 575 7.55 4.21 -42.46
N GLY A 576 7.16 4.84 -41.34
CA GLY A 576 5.75 5.10 -40.97
C GLY A 576 5.04 3.93 -40.27
N GLU A 577 5.71 2.80 -40.05
CA GLU A 577 5.14 1.63 -39.38
C GLU A 577 5.77 1.40 -38.01
N GLN A 578 4.95 1.06 -37.01
CA GLN A 578 5.46 0.70 -35.68
C GLN A 578 6.18 -0.65 -35.72
N LYS A 579 7.40 -0.71 -35.19
CA LYS A 579 8.22 -1.94 -35.12
C LYS A 579 8.41 -2.44 -33.69
N LEU A 580 8.44 -1.52 -32.74
CA LEU A 580 8.69 -1.79 -31.32
C LEU A 580 7.86 -0.85 -30.44
N GLY A 581 7.35 -1.37 -29.32
CA GLY A 581 6.75 -0.57 -28.26
C GLY A 581 7.25 -1.04 -26.89
N VAL A 582 7.57 -0.10 -26.00
CA VAL A 582 7.98 -0.34 -24.61
C VAL A 582 7.30 0.71 -23.73
N LEU A 583 6.40 0.26 -22.88
CA LEU A 583 5.68 1.09 -21.91
C LEU A 583 6.09 0.66 -20.50
N GLY A 584 6.81 1.53 -19.81
CA GLY A 584 7.10 1.40 -18.38
C GLY A 584 5.95 2.00 -17.59
N CYS A 585 5.32 1.23 -16.72
CA CYS A 585 4.18 1.67 -15.92
C CYS A 585 4.58 1.61 -14.44
N PRO A 586 5.21 2.67 -13.89
CA PRO A 586 5.91 2.58 -12.60
C PRO A 586 4.96 2.36 -11.41
N ASN A 587 3.71 2.79 -11.57
CA ASN A 587 2.65 2.67 -10.57
C ASN A 587 1.69 1.49 -10.87
N LEU A 588 1.97 0.66 -11.88
CA LEU A 588 1.03 -0.39 -12.26
C LEU A 588 1.04 -1.56 -11.27
N ASN A 589 -0.13 -1.79 -10.68
CA ASN A 589 -0.45 -2.97 -9.87
C ASN A 589 -1.57 -3.78 -10.52
N LEU A 590 -1.38 -5.09 -10.69
CA LEU A 590 -2.32 -6.01 -11.39
C LEU A 590 -2.99 -7.03 -10.46
N GLU A 591 -3.16 -6.72 -9.17
CA GLU A 591 -3.66 -7.65 -8.14
C GLU A 591 -4.98 -8.38 -8.48
N LYS A 592 -5.78 -7.86 -9.42
CA LYS A 592 -7.08 -8.45 -9.85
C LYS A 592 -7.25 -8.59 -11.37
N GLY A 593 -6.18 -8.45 -12.15
CA GLY A 593 -6.27 -8.49 -13.62
C GLY A 593 -7.05 -7.33 -14.23
N GLN A 594 -7.17 -6.22 -13.50
CA GLN A 594 -7.77 -4.96 -13.94
C GLN A 594 -7.00 -3.79 -13.34
N ILE A 595 -6.91 -2.68 -14.07
CA ILE A 595 -6.28 -1.44 -13.63
C ILE A 595 -7.32 -0.51 -13.03
N PHE A 596 -6.98 0.13 -11.91
CA PHE A 596 -7.72 1.25 -11.34
C PHE A 596 -6.75 2.43 -11.16
N GLU A 597 -7.22 3.64 -11.42
CA GLU A 597 -6.43 4.88 -11.36
C GLU A 597 -5.73 5.06 -9.99
N ASP A 598 -6.46 4.77 -8.90
CA ASP A 598 -5.99 4.96 -7.52
C ASP A 598 -5.31 3.73 -6.91
N VAL A 599 -5.37 2.58 -7.58
CA VAL A 599 -4.74 1.35 -7.07
C VAL A 599 -3.37 1.22 -7.71
N VAL A 600 -2.37 1.74 -7.01
CA VAL A 600 -1.00 1.86 -7.53
C VAL A 600 -0.03 0.95 -6.80
N ASP A 601 1.04 0.56 -7.48
CA ASP A 601 2.26 0.04 -6.87
C ASP A 601 3.04 1.23 -6.27
N LYS A 602 2.95 1.42 -4.95
CA LYS A 602 3.64 2.53 -4.27
C LYS A 602 5.11 2.23 -4.06
N ASP A 603 5.39 1.05 -3.54
CA ASP A 603 6.68 0.66 -2.96
C ASP A 603 7.58 -0.09 -3.96
N GLY A 604 6.99 -0.65 -5.03
CA GLY A 604 7.69 -1.29 -6.13
C GLY A 604 7.97 -0.35 -7.30
N TYR A 605 8.40 -0.96 -8.39
CA TYR A 605 8.75 -0.27 -9.64
C TYR A 605 7.70 -0.52 -10.73
N GLY A 606 6.57 -1.14 -10.40
CA GLY A 606 5.53 -1.49 -11.35
C GLY A 606 5.99 -2.49 -12.41
N LEU A 607 5.36 -2.41 -13.59
CA LEU A 607 5.54 -3.37 -14.68
C LEU A 607 5.91 -2.67 -15.97
N MET A 608 6.61 -3.40 -16.84
CA MET A 608 6.90 -3.00 -18.20
C MET A 608 6.19 -3.93 -19.17
N ILE A 609 5.47 -3.35 -20.12
CA ILE A 609 4.84 -4.06 -21.22
C ILE A 609 5.57 -3.68 -22.50
N SER A 610 5.90 -4.66 -23.33
CA SER A 610 6.64 -4.43 -24.56
C SER A 610 6.23 -5.37 -25.69
N ALA A 611 6.37 -4.94 -26.93
CA ALA A 611 6.00 -5.72 -28.10
C ALA A 611 6.95 -5.44 -29.26
N ILE A 612 7.25 -6.47 -30.05
CA ILE A 612 7.89 -6.36 -31.37
C ILE A 612 6.84 -6.78 -32.40
N ALA A 613 6.72 -6.02 -33.49
CA ALA A 613 5.78 -6.31 -34.57
C ALA A 613 5.94 -7.76 -35.09
N GLY A 614 4.83 -8.50 -35.14
CA GLY A 614 4.73 -9.91 -35.53
C GLY A 614 5.20 -10.92 -34.49
N HIS A 615 5.65 -10.49 -33.30
CA HIS A 615 6.29 -11.35 -32.30
C HIS A 615 5.58 -11.38 -30.94
N GLY A 616 4.37 -10.83 -30.85
CA GLY A 616 3.57 -10.78 -29.64
C GLY A 616 4.03 -9.73 -28.64
N ALA A 617 3.20 -9.51 -27.62
CA ALA A 617 3.52 -8.66 -26.49
C ALA A 617 4.00 -9.46 -25.27
N THR A 618 4.78 -8.82 -24.41
CA THR A 618 5.31 -9.39 -23.18
C THR A 618 5.18 -8.40 -22.02
N VAL A 619 5.08 -8.94 -20.80
CA VAL A 619 5.08 -8.20 -19.54
C VAL A 619 6.22 -8.67 -18.65
N ARG A 620 6.90 -7.75 -17.97
CA ARG A 620 7.93 -8.04 -16.97
C ARG A 620 7.83 -7.08 -15.79
N PRO A 621 8.18 -7.49 -14.56
CA PRO A 621 8.39 -6.53 -13.48
C PRO A 621 9.61 -5.64 -13.77
N MET A 622 9.53 -4.37 -13.41
CA MET A 622 10.67 -3.47 -13.44
C MET A 622 11.46 -3.55 -12.13
N GLY A 623 12.70 -3.07 -12.15
CA GLY A 623 13.54 -2.98 -10.97
C GLY A 623 14.68 -1.99 -11.15
N ARG A 624 15.62 -1.97 -10.21
CA ARG A 624 16.77 -1.06 -10.27
C ARG A 624 17.98 -1.62 -11.01
N GLY A 625 18.03 -2.92 -11.30
CA GLY A 625 19.19 -3.59 -11.91
C GLY A 625 18.91 -4.13 -13.31
N ALA A 626 19.43 -5.32 -13.62
CA ALA A 626 19.15 -6.00 -14.88
C ALA A 626 17.65 -6.28 -15.11
N LEU A 627 17.24 -6.38 -16.38
CA LEU A 627 15.86 -6.70 -16.74
C LEU A 627 15.44 -8.06 -16.16
N LEU A 628 14.31 -8.07 -15.45
CA LEU A 628 13.71 -9.29 -14.95
C LEU A 628 13.07 -10.12 -16.09
N PRO A 629 12.85 -11.43 -15.87
CA PRO A 629 12.27 -12.30 -16.90
C PRO A 629 10.91 -11.82 -17.39
N ALA A 630 10.74 -11.82 -18.71
CA ALA A 630 9.48 -11.46 -19.36
C ALA A 630 8.56 -12.68 -19.53
N LYS A 631 7.26 -12.43 -19.46
CA LYS A 631 6.19 -13.38 -19.78
C LYS A 631 5.44 -12.89 -21.01
N ARG A 632 5.08 -13.79 -21.92
CA ARG A 632 4.22 -13.44 -23.05
C ARG A 632 2.80 -13.14 -22.56
N LEU A 633 2.20 -12.07 -23.07
CA LEU A 633 0.79 -11.76 -22.84
C LEU A 633 -0.09 -12.69 -23.68
N GLU A 634 -1.24 -13.06 -23.13
CA GLU A 634 -2.21 -13.88 -23.84
C GLU A 634 -2.89 -13.07 -24.96
N LYS A 635 -3.29 -13.75 -26.03
CA LYS A 635 -4.11 -13.12 -27.06
C LYS A 635 -5.49 -12.79 -26.50
N LEU A 636 -6.04 -11.66 -26.94
CA LEU A 636 -7.42 -11.30 -26.66
C LEU A 636 -8.36 -12.41 -27.16
N PRO A 637 -9.26 -12.89 -26.29
CA PRO A 637 -10.24 -13.88 -26.70
C PRO A 637 -11.19 -13.28 -27.74
N PRO A 638 -11.68 -14.08 -28.70
CA PRO A 638 -12.70 -13.63 -29.64
C PRO A 638 -13.98 -13.28 -28.88
N VAL A 639 -14.55 -12.13 -29.20
CA VAL A 639 -15.83 -11.64 -28.67
C VAL A 639 -16.91 -11.82 -29.73
N SER A 640 -18.04 -12.42 -29.34
CA SER A 640 -19.15 -12.76 -30.25
C SER A 640 -20.37 -11.85 -30.08
N SER A 641 -20.61 -11.38 -28.86
CA SER A 641 -21.71 -10.49 -28.49
C SER A 641 -21.22 -9.12 -28.02
N THR A 642 -21.99 -8.07 -28.31
CA THR A 642 -21.70 -6.70 -27.85
C THR A 642 -21.83 -6.55 -26.32
N SER A 643 -22.60 -7.41 -25.66
CA SER A 643 -22.73 -7.46 -24.19
C SER A 643 -21.45 -7.90 -23.47
N GLU A 644 -20.51 -8.53 -24.20
CA GLU A 644 -19.20 -8.97 -23.70
C GLU A 644 -18.13 -7.88 -23.83
N LEU A 645 -18.46 -6.76 -24.51
CA LEU A 645 -17.56 -5.61 -24.55
C LEU A 645 -17.41 -5.02 -23.14
N ARG A 646 -16.18 -4.64 -22.82
CA ARG A 646 -15.79 -3.98 -21.58
C ARG A 646 -14.89 -2.82 -21.97
N PHE A 647 -15.40 -1.61 -21.80
CA PHE A 647 -14.73 -0.41 -22.28
C PHE A 647 -13.75 0.13 -21.25
N VAL A 648 -12.62 0.63 -21.75
CA VAL A 648 -11.79 1.60 -21.05
C VAL A 648 -12.03 2.99 -21.64
N ASP A 649 -12.11 4.00 -20.78
CA ASP A 649 -12.33 5.41 -21.19
C ASP A 649 -11.65 6.39 -20.23
N CYS A 650 -11.73 7.69 -20.54
CA CYS A 650 -11.39 8.78 -19.63
C CYS A 650 -12.58 9.75 -19.50
N LEU A 651 -13.35 9.64 -18.42
CA LEU A 651 -14.57 10.43 -18.22
C LEU A 651 -14.31 11.94 -17.99
N THR A 652 -13.07 12.31 -17.71
CA THR A 652 -12.65 13.70 -17.42
C THR A 652 -11.83 14.32 -18.55
N ALA A 653 -11.53 13.59 -19.64
CA ALA A 653 -10.75 14.10 -20.75
C ALA A 653 -11.49 15.17 -21.57
N ASN A 654 -10.76 16.22 -21.93
CA ASN A 654 -11.24 17.27 -22.83
C ASN A 654 -10.95 16.98 -24.31
N SER A 655 -10.10 15.99 -24.62
CA SER A 655 -9.76 15.61 -25.99
C SER A 655 -10.79 14.67 -26.64
N SER A 656 -11.63 14.01 -25.85
CA SER A 656 -12.66 13.06 -26.32
C SER A 656 -14.05 13.44 -25.81
N ASP A 657 -15.08 13.06 -26.56
CA ASP A 657 -16.49 13.30 -26.26
C ASP A 657 -17.15 12.06 -25.62
N CYS A 658 -17.05 11.97 -24.30
CA CYS A 658 -17.49 10.80 -23.54
C CYS A 658 -19.03 10.63 -23.56
N GLU A 659 -19.80 11.70 -23.80
CA GLU A 659 -21.24 11.56 -23.97
C GLU A 659 -21.56 10.86 -25.30
N LYS A 660 -20.86 11.21 -26.39
CA LYS A 660 -20.96 10.45 -27.65
C LYS A 660 -20.56 8.99 -27.47
N HIS A 661 -19.52 8.71 -26.68
CA HIS A 661 -19.12 7.33 -26.38
C HIS A 661 -20.26 6.55 -25.70
N LYS A 662 -20.81 7.10 -24.61
CA LYS A 662 -21.95 6.54 -23.89
C LYS A 662 -23.14 6.25 -24.80
N GLN A 663 -23.49 7.18 -25.68
CA GLN A 663 -24.61 7.03 -26.61
C GLN A 663 -24.38 5.86 -27.58
N VAL A 664 -23.19 5.77 -28.19
CA VAL A 664 -22.83 4.65 -29.07
C VAL A 664 -22.88 3.32 -28.32
N ILE A 665 -22.22 3.24 -27.16
CA ILE A 665 -22.09 2.01 -26.37
C ILE A 665 -23.45 1.51 -25.89
N THR A 666 -24.30 2.42 -25.40
CA THR A 666 -25.65 2.09 -24.94
C THR A 666 -26.52 1.59 -26.09
N ARG A 667 -26.46 2.22 -27.27
CA ARG A 667 -27.20 1.78 -28.47
C ARG A 667 -26.74 0.41 -28.97
N LEU A 668 -25.46 0.09 -28.81
CA LEU A 668 -24.87 -1.19 -29.14
C LEU A 668 -25.30 -2.32 -28.16
N GLY A 669 -25.97 -1.97 -27.06
CA GLY A 669 -26.35 -2.91 -25.99
C GLY A 669 -25.17 -3.38 -25.14
N ALA A 670 -24.06 -2.64 -25.17
CA ALA A 670 -22.88 -2.91 -24.37
C ALA A 670 -22.96 -2.22 -23.00
N PRO A 671 -22.30 -2.75 -21.95
CA PRO A 671 -22.32 -2.13 -20.62
C PRO A 671 -21.67 -0.74 -20.57
N TRP A 672 -22.33 0.18 -19.86
CA TRP A 672 -21.83 1.51 -19.48
C TRP A 672 -22.27 1.81 -18.03
N PRO A 673 -21.48 2.47 -17.16
CA PRO A 673 -20.18 3.16 -17.37
C PRO A 673 -19.02 2.24 -17.80
N PRO A 674 -17.90 2.80 -18.31
CA PRO A 674 -16.74 1.99 -18.69
C PRO A 674 -16.24 1.20 -17.49
N THR A 675 -15.76 -0.01 -17.75
CA THR A 675 -15.26 -0.91 -16.71
C THR A 675 -13.99 -0.35 -16.07
N THR A 676 -13.19 0.35 -16.86
CA THR A 676 -11.94 0.99 -16.44
C THR A 676 -11.96 2.46 -16.86
N ASN A 677 -11.65 3.37 -15.94
CA ASN A 677 -11.54 4.81 -16.20
C ASN A 677 -10.10 5.25 -15.93
N LEU A 678 -9.38 5.67 -16.97
CA LEU A 678 -7.96 6.03 -16.89
C LEU A 678 -7.66 7.33 -17.66
N TRP A 679 -6.90 8.22 -17.03
CA TRP A 679 -6.47 9.50 -17.61
C TRP A 679 -5.45 9.32 -18.74
N SER A 680 -4.34 8.64 -18.44
CA SER A 680 -3.24 8.39 -19.37
C SER A 680 -3.75 7.69 -20.64
N ALA A 681 -3.27 8.13 -21.82
CA ALA A 681 -3.65 7.52 -23.08
C ALA A 681 -3.06 6.11 -23.22
N GLN A 682 -1.81 5.94 -22.86
CA GLN A 682 -1.04 4.70 -22.94
C GLN A 682 -1.54 3.67 -21.94
N MET A 683 -1.89 4.08 -20.71
CA MET A 683 -2.48 3.19 -19.72
C MET A 683 -3.82 2.59 -20.15
N ARG A 684 -4.55 3.22 -21.07
CA ARG A 684 -5.78 2.62 -21.65
C ARG A 684 -5.47 1.46 -22.60
N TYR A 685 -4.39 1.54 -23.37
CA TYR A 685 -3.91 0.38 -24.13
C TYR A 685 -3.40 -0.73 -23.21
N ILE A 686 -2.69 -0.36 -22.14
CA ILE A 686 -2.22 -1.33 -21.14
C ILE A 686 -3.40 -2.03 -20.44
N ALA A 687 -4.48 -1.31 -20.13
CA ALA A 687 -5.70 -1.91 -19.58
C ALA A 687 -6.31 -2.97 -20.50
N ILE A 688 -6.27 -2.76 -21.82
CA ILE A 688 -6.69 -3.80 -22.79
C ILE A 688 -5.69 -4.97 -22.78
N ALA A 689 -4.39 -4.66 -22.69
CA ALA A 689 -3.33 -5.65 -22.80
C ALA A 689 -3.22 -6.61 -21.60
N VAL A 690 -3.49 -6.12 -20.39
CA VAL A 690 -3.35 -6.89 -19.15
C VAL A 690 -4.67 -7.51 -18.67
N GLY A 691 -5.80 -7.06 -19.22
CA GLY A 691 -7.13 -7.57 -18.90
C GLY A 691 -8.03 -6.60 -18.13
N GLY A 692 -9.29 -7.00 -17.93
CA GLY A 692 -10.33 -6.20 -17.27
C GLY A 692 -11.14 -5.32 -18.23
N CYS A 693 -10.60 -5.03 -19.41
CA CYS A 693 -11.32 -4.43 -20.53
C CYS A 693 -10.83 -5.00 -21.86
N ASN A 694 -11.59 -4.80 -22.94
CA ASN A 694 -11.25 -5.32 -24.26
C ASN A 694 -11.52 -4.34 -25.40
N ALA A 695 -12.13 -3.18 -25.13
CA ALA A 695 -12.43 -2.19 -26.17
C ALA A 695 -12.21 -0.75 -25.70
N MET A 696 -11.95 0.12 -26.67
CA MET A 696 -11.85 1.56 -26.48
C MET A 696 -12.40 2.26 -27.73
N ILE A 697 -13.11 3.37 -27.55
CA ILE A 697 -13.42 4.31 -28.63
C ILE A 697 -12.94 5.70 -28.26
N LYS A 698 -12.52 6.47 -29.26
CA LYS A 698 -12.15 7.87 -29.13
C LYS A 698 -12.87 8.68 -30.20
N ILE A 699 -13.85 9.46 -29.80
CA ILE A 699 -14.56 10.42 -30.65
C ILE A 699 -14.12 11.82 -30.24
N PRO A 700 -13.33 12.53 -31.06
CA PRO A 700 -12.86 13.87 -30.68
C PRO A 700 -14.01 14.86 -30.52
N ARG A 701 -13.91 15.78 -29.55
CA ARG A 701 -14.88 16.89 -29.40
C ARG A 701 -14.87 17.85 -30.59
N LYS A 702 -13.69 18.08 -31.17
CA LYS A 702 -13.48 18.98 -32.30
C LYS A 702 -13.10 18.16 -33.53
N LYS A 703 -13.80 18.36 -34.66
CA LYS A 703 -13.57 17.63 -35.91
C LYS A 703 -12.14 17.78 -36.46
N GLY A 704 -11.51 18.94 -36.22
CA GLY A 704 -10.13 19.21 -36.62
C GLY A 704 -9.04 18.70 -35.67
N TYR A 705 -9.40 18.14 -34.51
CA TYR A 705 -8.41 17.61 -33.57
C TYR A 705 -7.76 16.33 -34.11
N ARG A 706 -6.45 16.21 -33.94
CA ARG A 706 -5.65 15.02 -34.20
C ARG A 706 -4.76 14.79 -32.99
N SER A 707 -4.67 13.54 -32.52
CA SER A 707 -3.81 13.22 -31.39
C SER A 707 -2.34 13.33 -31.76
N ASN A 708 -1.50 13.57 -30.75
CA ASN A 708 -0.07 13.46 -30.94
C ASN A 708 0.30 12.00 -31.19
N LEU A 709 1.43 11.79 -31.87
CA LEU A 709 1.92 10.44 -32.17
C LEU A 709 2.35 9.71 -30.90
N TRP A 710 3.00 10.42 -29.96
CA TRP A 710 3.54 9.85 -28.73
C TRP A 710 2.47 9.39 -27.72
N ASP A 711 1.27 9.98 -27.72
CA ASP A 711 0.12 9.53 -26.91
C ASP A 711 -0.33 8.09 -27.24
N HIS A 712 0.02 7.57 -28.42
CA HIS A 712 -0.58 6.35 -28.98
C HIS A 712 0.44 5.32 -29.49
N ALA A 713 1.59 5.77 -30.01
CA ALA A 713 2.63 4.88 -30.52
C ALA A 713 3.15 3.94 -29.40
N GLY A 714 3.40 2.69 -29.73
CA GLY A 714 3.78 1.66 -28.76
C GLY A 714 2.56 0.97 -28.14
N GLY A 715 1.64 1.72 -27.53
CA GLY A 715 0.39 1.18 -26.98
C GLY A 715 -0.49 0.54 -28.04
N MET A 716 -0.62 1.18 -29.21
CA MET A 716 -1.31 0.61 -30.37
C MET A 716 -0.69 -0.74 -30.79
N LEU A 717 0.63 -0.78 -30.98
CA LEU A 717 1.34 -2.00 -31.36
C LEU A 717 1.14 -3.12 -30.32
N ILE A 718 1.23 -2.79 -29.03
CA ILE A 718 1.06 -3.77 -27.93
C ILE A 718 -0.29 -4.47 -28.02
N VAL A 719 -1.38 -3.73 -28.24
CA VAL A 719 -2.72 -4.33 -28.30
C VAL A 719 -2.96 -5.05 -29.64
N GLU A 720 -2.36 -4.59 -30.74
CA GLU A 720 -2.39 -5.30 -32.03
C GLU A 720 -1.70 -6.66 -31.93
N GLU A 721 -0.55 -6.73 -31.26
CA GLU A 721 0.23 -7.98 -31.08
C GLU A 721 -0.48 -9.04 -30.23
N ILE A 722 -1.49 -8.65 -29.45
CA ILE A 722 -2.38 -9.58 -28.73
C ILE A 722 -3.71 -9.78 -29.45
N GLY A 723 -3.92 -9.24 -30.65
CA GLY A 723 -5.08 -9.53 -31.50
C GLY A 723 -6.23 -8.51 -31.44
N ALA A 724 -5.98 -7.31 -30.93
CA ALA A 724 -6.89 -6.18 -31.17
C ALA A 724 -6.74 -5.69 -32.62
N LYS A 725 -7.83 -5.18 -33.19
CA LYS A 725 -7.82 -4.39 -34.40
C LYS A 725 -8.00 -2.92 -34.04
N ILE A 726 -7.23 -2.06 -34.71
CA ILE A 726 -7.27 -0.61 -34.54
C ILE A 726 -7.61 0.04 -35.87
N THR A 727 -8.57 0.96 -35.86
CA THR A 727 -8.86 1.84 -37.01
C THR A 727 -9.23 3.24 -36.52
N ASP A 728 -9.19 4.21 -37.43
CA ASP A 728 -9.89 5.47 -37.23
C ASP A 728 -11.41 5.30 -37.35
N LEU A 729 -12.18 6.39 -37.22
CA LEU A 729 -13.65 6.31 -37.30
C LEU A 729 -14.19 6.05 -38.72
N ASP A 730 -13.35 6.17 -39.75
CA ASP A 730 -13.68 5.83 -41.15
C ASP A 730 -13.28 4.37 -41.50
N GLY A 731 -12.59 3.69 -40.59
CA GLY A 731 -12.13 2.31 -40.75
C GLY A 731 -10.74 2.17 -41.39
N ALA A 732 -10.02 3.28 -41.56
CA ALA A 732 -8.65 3.28 -42.07
C ALA A 732 -7.65 2.88 -40.98
N SER A 733 -6.53 2.28 -41.39
CA SER A 733 -5.39 2.01 -40.51
C SER A 733 -4.70 3.30 -40.07
N VAL A 734 -4.10 3.29 -38.88
CA VAL A 734 -3.37 4.46 -38.36
C VAL A 734 -1.99 4.56 -39.03
N ASP A 735 -1.74 5.67 -39.75
CA ASP A 735 -0.44 5.98 -40.36
C ASP A 735 0.41 6.82 -39.38
N CYS A 736 1.49 6.24 -38.86
CA CYS A 736 2.43 6.89 -37.93
C CYS A 736 3.50 7.73 -38.65
N GLY A 737 3.49 7.80 -39.99
CA GLY A 737 4.46 8.53 -40.80
C GLY A 737 4.07 9.97 -41.14
N LEU A 738 2.94 10.48 -40.64
CA LEU A 738 2.39 11.80 -40.99
C LEU A 738 2.91 12.96 -40.12
N GLY A 739 4.10 12.76 -39.52
CA GLY A 739 4.82 13.75 -38.73
C GLY A 739 4.62 13.57 -37.23
N ARG A 740 4.56 14.67 -36.47
CA ARG A 740 4.41 14.67 -34.99
C ARG A 740 3.03 14.21 -34.50
N THR A 741 2.03 14.18 -35.37
CA THR A 741 0.65 13.77 -35.05
C THR A 741 0.22 12.60 -35.93
N ILE A 742 -0.76 11.82 -35.48
CA ILE A 742 -1.47 10.87 -36.34
C ILE A 742 -2.48 11.61 -37.24
N ALA A 743 -1.98 12.50 -38.09
CA ALA A 743 -2.77 13.51 -38.80
C ALA A 743 -3.91 12.95 -39.67
N GLY A 744 -3.72 11.74 -40.22
CA GLY A 744 -4.72 11.03 -41.01
C GLY A 744 -5.83 10.38 -40.19
N CYS A 745 -5.63 10.21 -38.88
CA CYS A 745 -6.50 9.43 -38.00
C CYS A 745 -7.50 10.35 -37.28
N TYR A 746 -8.76 10.36 -37.72
CA TYR A 746 -9.84 11.04 -37.00
C TYR A 746 -10.50 10.07 -36.02
N GLY A 747 -10.25 10.28 -34.72
CA GLY A 747 -10.74 9.41 -33.67
C GLY A 747 -10.17 7.99 -33.76
N MET A 748 -10.69 7.06 -32.96
CA MET A 748 -10.16 5.69 -32.93
C MET A 748 -11.19 4.67 -32.45
N VAL A 749 -11.11 3.46 -32.97
CA VAL A 749 -11.79 2.27 -32.46
C VAL A 749 -10.75 1.18 -32.22
N VAL A 750 -10.75 0.61 -31.02
CA VAL A 750 -9.91 -0.53 -30.62
C VAL A 750 -10.82 -1.61 -30.05
N ALA A 751 -10.74 -2.82 -30.57
CA ALA A 751 -11.50 -3.97 -30.08
C ALA A 751 -10.90 -5.28 -30.61
N PRO A 752 -11.28 -6.47 -30.09
CA PRO A 752 -10.90 -7.73 -30.69
C PRO A 752 -11.36 -7.79 -32.14
N GLU A 753 -10.55 -8.37 -33.02
CA GLU A 753 -10.82 -8.42 -34.46
C GLU A 753 -12.23 -8.98 -34.78
N SER A 754 -12.70 -9.94 -33.98
CA SER A 754 -14.00 -10.60 -34.16
C SER A 754 -15.22 -9.69 -33.98
N ILE A 755 -15.10 -8.57 -33.27
CA ILE A 755 -16.22 -7.66 -32.97
C ILE A 755 -15.98 -6.21 -33.44
N HIS A 756 -14.74 -5.87 -33.80
CA HIS A 756 -14.34 -4.54 -34.23
C HIS A 756 -15.26 -3.94 -35.32
N GLY A 757 -15.59 -4.71 -36.37
CA GLY A 757 -16.44 -4.23 -37.47
C GLY A 757 -17.81 -3.74 -37.00
N LYS A 758 -18.46 -4.50 -36.09
CA LYS A 758 -19.77 -4.11 -35.53
C LYS A 758 -19.68 -2.84 -34.68
N LEU A 759 -18.61 -2.69 -33.90
CA LEU A 759 -18.38 -1.50 -33.08
C LEU A 759 -18.14 -0.27 -33.96
N LEU A 760 -17.31 -0.39 -35.00
CA LEU A 760 -17.05 0.68 -35.98
C LEU A 760 -18.34 1.10 -36.70
N GLU A 761 -19.13 0.15 -37.20
CA GLU A 761 -20.42 0.43 -37.84
C GLU A 761 -21.36 1.21 -36.92
N ALA A 762 -21.42 0.85 -35.64
CA ALA A 762 -22.26 1.54 -34.65
C ALA A 762 -21.79 2.98 -34.40
N VAL A 763 -20.47 3.23 -34.33
CA VAL A 763 -19.92 4.58 -34.23
C VAL A 763 -20.28 5.39 -35.48
N GLN A 764 -20.10 4.84 -36.67
CA GLN A 764 -20.38 5.51 -37.94
C GLN A 764 -21.86 5.84 -38.12
N GLN A 765 -22.76 4.91 -37.76
CA GLN A 765 -24.20 5.15 -37.79
C GLN A 765 -24.58 6.29 -36.86
N TYR A 766 -24.10 6.26 -35.61
CA TYR A 766 -24.35 7.32 -34.65
C TYR A 766 -23.87 8.68 -35.15
N LEU A 767 -22.64 8.78 -35.65
CA LEU A 767 -22.08 10.05 -36.14
C LEU A 767 -22.84 10.61 -37.34
N LYS A 768 -23.29 9.74 -38.27
CA LYS A 768 -24.16 10.18 -39.39
C LYS A 768 -25.47 10.79 -38.90
N GLU A 769 -26.04 10.26 -37.82
CA GLU A 769 -27.31 10.78 -37.27
C GLU A 769 -27.16 12.12 -36.55
N VAL A 770 -26.05 12.35 -35.83
CA VAL A 770 -25.83 13.60 -35.08
C VAL A 770 -25.18 14.72 -35.90
N ASP A 771 -24.56 14.40 -37.05
CA ASP A 771 -24.04 15.38 -38.01
C ASP A 771 -25.08 15.82 -39.06
N CYS A 772 -26.28 15.19 -39.09
CA CYS A 772 -27.47 15.64 -39.84
C CYS A 772 -28.32 16.57 -38.99
#